data_AF-A0A934R288-F1
#
_entry.id   AF-A0A934R288-F1
#
_cell.length_a   1.000
_cell.length_b   1.000
_cell.length_c   1.000
_cell.angle_alpha   90.00
_cell.angle_beta   90.00
_cell.angle_gamma   90.00
#
_symmetry.space_group_name_H-M   'P 1'
#
loop_
_entity.id
_entity.type
_entity.pdbx_description
1 polymer ?
#
loop_
_entity_poly.entity_id
_entity_poly.type
_entity_poly.pdbx_seq_one_letter_code
_entity_poly.pdbx_strand_id
1 'polypeptide(L)'
;MLLISGHALATVDLVNPTTGTFPLVSAGKAAPIVLPEDAPEVVKIAARDLAADIAAVSGITPEVLAAAPAGKDQPRVELMFSPDLKGKWEAFRLTARPGVLTISGSDRRGLAFGIYEISSRIGVSPWRWWADVPVTPRPELHLSPGDEPVDQPAVRYRGIFINDEDWGLQPWAAKNFEPEVKDIGPGTYTKIFELLLRLRANTIWPAMHECTKAFHLIPGNAAAADAYSIVLGSSHAEPMLRSNTTEWTAPKEDYNYIRNPGGVLAYWEERVKERSAGESLFTIGMRGIHDSAIVGPKSKAERISTVERIFADQRGLLGKYLGKGDPSRVGQIFVPYKEVLEDYDAGMKVPEDVSIMWTDDNFGYIRRHATPEERRRSGGFGIYYHASYLGAPLSWLWVDTLPPALVWSEMMRAYEHGANGVWIVNAGDIKNTERSMEFFLDLAWHADRTDPSAPERFMRKTAERDFGKEHAAAVADVLNRLHAINFSRKAEHLQWHSTGTPYKPTELNEAEIEQRLGACAGLLRDSAALAAKLPPAARDAYFQLVGYPVAITEAVNERYFRSELARADSVRGRAPEANKAAAIEAGERIRKLTSRYNNGIAKGKWRGVVTENGVSAKSWTRFQPSSSEPPAPTSQNICPPAPSARASVSRPSGVRAGDFVEAGRVVSIDAGHFTTKHDGPKAGWRVIPGLGRTGSAVTVLPSSATIKPDSAPGLEYRFHTTTKAPAKLHVRLVPTHPLVLEQGLRLAVSIDNDRPIPLAVNRGFSPKSKEWSERVLSNATEAAAELPKPLNPGWHTLRLVAVDAGVVVDKIVLDLGGLEPSYDGPAETRVP
;
A
#
# COMPACT_ATOMS: atom_id res chain seq x y z
N MET A 1 -1.86 -17.72 -19.19
CA MET A 1 -1.37 -16.96 -20.35
C MET A 1 -2.33 -17.22 -21.51
N LEU A 2 -3.34 -16.37 -21.67
CA LEU A 2 -4.21 -16.34 -22.84
C LEU A 2 -3.80 -15.11 -23.64
N LEU A 3 -3.13 -15.35 -24.77
CA LEU A 3 -2.83 -14.33 -25.77
C LEU A 3 -4.17 -13.88 -26.37
N ILE A 4 -4.62 -12.68 -26.01
CA ILE A 4 -5.76 -12.03 -26.67
C ILE A 4 -5.24 -11.47 -27.99
N SER A 5 -5.55 -12.16 -29.07
CA SER A 5 -5.43 -11.66 -30.44
C SER A 5 -6.27 -10.39 -30.59
N GLY A 6 -5.63 -9.32 -31.07
CA GLY A 6 -6.22 -7.99 -31.21
C GLY A 6 -7.43 -7.94 -32.13
N HIS A 7 -8.59 -7.75 -31.52
CA HIS A 7 -9.55 -6.74 -31.98
C HIS A 7 -9.57 -5.70 -30.87
N ALA A 8 -9.12 -4.48 -31.14
CA ALA A 8 -9.34 -3.39 -30.20
C ALA A 8 -10.87 -3.24 -30.04
N LEU A 9 -11.40 -3.65 -28.89
CA LEU A 9 -12.79 -3.36 -28.53
C LEU A 9 -12.96 -1.84 -28.60
N ALA A 10 -14.04 -1.36 -29.21
CA ALA A 10 -14.30 0.06 -29.32
C ALA A 10 -14.55 0.64 -27.91
N THR A 11 -13.56 1.35 -27.37
CA THR A 11 -13.62 2.04 -26.07
C THR A 11 -14.23 3.42 -26.22
N VAL A 12 -14.89 3.91 -25.16
CA VAL A 12 -15.51 5.23 -25.07
C VAL A 12 -14.50 6.21 -24.47
N ASP A 13 -13.60 6.77 -25.27
CA ASP A 13 -12.53 7.63 -24.80
C ASP A 13 -12.67 9.06 -25.29
N LEU A 14 -12.04 9.99 -24.58
CA LEU A 14 -11.93 11.38 -25.00
C LEU A 14 -11.10 11.49 -26.29
N VAL A 15 -11.71 12.03 -27.33
CA VAL A 15 -11.13 12.14 -28.68
C VAL A 15 -11.32 13.54 -29.25
N ASN A 16 -10.60 13.84 -30.34
CA ASN A 16 -10.84 15.05 -31.10
C ASN A 16 -12.20 14.97 -31.84
N PRO A 17 -12.88 16.11 -32.05
CA PRO A 17 -14.16 16.15 -32.76
C PRO A 17 -14.04 15.57 -34.19
N THR A 18 -14.77 14.49 -34.45
CA THR A 18 -14.88 13.87 -35.78
C THR A 18 -16.30 13.32 -35.99
N THR A 19 -16.67 13.07 -37.25
CA THR A 19 -18.00 12.53 -37.60
C THR A 19 -18.25 11.21 -36.87
N GLY A 20 -19.37 11.11 -36.16
CA GLY A 20 -19.77 9.90 -35.42
C GLY A 20 -19.33 9.83 -33.97
N THR A 21 -18.57 10.81 -33.47
CA THR A 21 -18.29 10.97 -32.03
C THR A 21 -19.51 11.50 -31.27
N PHE A 22 -19.62 11.18 -29.98
CA PHE A 22 -20.63 11.73 -29.10
C PHE A 22 -20.19 13.12 -28.59
N PRO A 23 -20.93 14.21 -28.86
CA PRO A 23 -20.59 15.56 -28.43
C PRO A 23 -21.10 15.80 -27.00
N LEU A 24 -20.26 15.51 -26.00
CA LEU A 24 -20.58 15.81 -24.60
C LEU A 24 -20.64 17.32 -24.36
N VAL A 25 -19.72 18.08 -24.94
CA VAL A 25 -19.77 19.54 -25.04
C VAL A 25 -19.36 19.92 -26.45
N SER A 26 -20.22 20.63 -27.16
CA SER A 26 -19.88 21.16 -28.49
C SER A 26 -20.63 22.45 -28.81
N ALA A 27 -19.94 23.38 -29.48
CA ALA A 27 -20.47 24.67 -29.90
C ALA A 27 -21.13 25.44 -28.74
N GLY A 28 -20.50 25.43 -27.57
CA GLY A 28 -20.97 26.14 -26.36
C GLY A 28 -22.20 25.52 -25.67
N LYS A 29 -22.58 24.28 -26.02
CA LYS A 29 -23.68 23.54 -25.39
C LYS A 29 -23.18 22.23 -24.82
N ALA A 30 -23.64 21.86 -23.62
CA ALA A 30 -23.36 20.57 -23.02
C ALA A 30 -24.58 19.65 -23.12
N ALA A 31 -24.34 18.36 -23.35
CA ALA A 31 -25.38 17.34 -23.33
C ALA A 31 -25.96 17.21 -21.90
N PRO A 32 -27.29 17.31 -21.70
CA PRO A 32 -27.88 17.13 -20.38
C PRO A 32 -27.67 15.71 -19.85
N ILE A 33 -27.59 15.60 -18.53
CA ILE A 33 -27.48 14.33 -17.81
C ILE A 33 -28.87 13.93 -17.33
N VAL A 34 -29.39 12.81 -17.82
CA VAL A 34 -30.73 12.31 -17.51
C VAL A 34 -30.63 11.23 -16.45
N LEU A 35 -31.27 11.45 -15.31
CA LEU A 35 -31.35 10.50 -14.20
C LEU A 35 -32.32 9.35 -14.50
N PRO A 36 -32.13 8.17 -13.91
CA PRO A 36 -33.16 7.14 -13.90
C PRO A 36 -34.35 7.59 -13.03
N GLU A 37 -35.52 7.00 -13.30
CA GLU A 37 -36.67 7.11 -12.40
C GLU A 37 -36.28 6.64 -10.99
N ASP A 38 -36.73 7.36 -9.97
CA ASP A 38 -36.39 7.12 -8.55
C ASP A 38 -34.88 7.01 -8.26
N ALA A 39 -34.06 7.83 -8.93
CA ALA A 39 -32.61 7.83 -8.75
C ALA A 39 -32.17 7.84 -7.27
N PRO A 40 -31.35 6.85 -6.82
CA PRO A 40 -30.76 6.86 -5.49
C PRO A 40 -29.91 8.11 -5.24
N GLU A 41 -29.78 8.52 -3.97
CA GLU A 41 -29.08 9.77 -3.63
C GLU A 41 -27.62 9.79 -4.12
N VAL A 42 -26.88 8.68 -4.00
CA VAL A 42 -25.51 8.57 -4.52
C VAL A 42 -25.42 8.81 -6.04
N VAL A 43 -26.45 8.42 -6.80
CA VAL A 43 -26.50 8.65 -8.26
C VAL A 43 -26.77 10.12 -8.56
N LYS A 44 -27.62 10.79 -7.76
CA LYS A 44 -27.85 12.24 -7.86
C LYS A 44 -26.62 13.04 -7.47
N ILE A 45 -25.86 12.58 -6.47
CA ILE A 45 -24.56 13.16 -6.09
C ILE A 45 -23.58 13.01 -7.25
N ALA A 46 -23.34 11.79 -7.73
CA ALA A 46 -22.40 11.53 -8.82
C ALA A 46 -22.77 12.29 -10.11
N ALA A 47 -24.06 12.41 -10.45
CA ALA A 47 -24.51 13.19 -11.60
C ALA A 47 -24.22 14.69 -11.46
N ARG A 48 -24.41 15.26 -10.25
CA ARG A 48 -24.03 16.66 -9.95
C ARG A 48 -22.53 16.85 -10.01
N ASP A 49 -21.76 15.88 -9.53
CA ASP A 49 -20.30 15.92 -9.58
C ASP A 49 -19.80 15.83 -11.03
N LEU A 50 -20.40 14.97 -11.87
CA LEU A 50 -20.10 14.93 -13.30
C LEU A 50 -20.44 16.26 -14.00
N ALA A 51 -21.58 16.89 -13.67
CA ALA A 51 -21.91 18.20 -14.21
C ALA A 51 -20.89 19.27 -13.82
N ALA A 52 -20.44 19.27 -12.56
CA ALA A 52 -19.40 20.16 -12.06
C ALA A 52 -18.03 19.87 -12.70
N ASP A 53 -17.71 18.61 -12.95
CA ASP A 53 -16.48 18.17 -13.62
C ASP A 53 -16.47 18.62 -15.09
N ILE A 54 -17.58 18.44 -15.82
CA ILE A 54 -17.74 18.95 -17.20
C ILE A 54 -17.60 20.48 -17.22
N ALA A 55 -18.18 21.18 -16.25
CA ALA A 55 -18.04 22.63 -16.13
C ALA A 55 -16.59 23.05 -15.83
N ALA A 56 -15.89 22.31 -14.95
CA ALA A 56 -14.49 22.58 -14.63
C ALA A 56 -13.55 22.37 -15.82
N VAL A 57 -13.88 21.41 -16.70
CA VAL A 57 -13.10 21.13 -17.92
C VAL A 57 -13.45 22.11 -19.04
N SER A 58 -14.74 22.34 -19.31
CA SER A 58 -15.19 23.04 -20.53
C SER A 58 -15.63 24.49 -20.33
N GLY A 59 -15.93 24.88 -19.09
CA GLY A 59 -16.59 26.15 -18.77
C GLY A 59 -18.11 26.14 -18.96
N ILE A 60 -18.70 25.01 -19.40
CA ILE A 60 -20.15 24.87 -19.64
C ILE A 60 -20.74 23.86 -18.66
N THR A 61 -21.81 24.25 -17.96
CA THR A 61 -22.52 23.38 -17.02
C THR A 61 -23.67 22.67 -17.72
N PRO A 62 -23.69 21.33 -17.80
CA PRO A 62 -24.86 20.59 -18.28
C PRO A 62 -26.00 20.65 -17.27
N GLU A 63 -27.24 20.60 -17.77
CA GLU A 63 -28.41 20.40 -16.92
C GLU A 63 -28.48 18.94 -16.43
N VAL A 64 -28.96 18.76 -15.20
CA VAL A 64 -29.30 17.44 -14.65
C VAL A 64 -30.82 17.32 -14.62
N LEU A 65 -31.36 16.41 -15.43
CA LEU A 65 -32.79 16.27 -15.70
C LEU A 65 -33.37 15.01 -15.06
N ALA A 66 -34.60 15.10 -14.57
CA ALA A 66 -35.34 13.96 -14.02
C ALA A 66 -35.95 13.04 -15.10
N ALA A 67 -36.05 13.51 -16.35
CA ALA A 67 -36.56 12.76 -17.48
C ALA A 67 -35.93 13.26 -18.79
N ALA A 68 -35.92 12.40 -19.81
CA ALA A 68 -35.35 12.75 -21.10
C ALA A 68 -36.14 13.89 -21.78
N PRO A 69 -35.47 14.84 -22.47
CA PRO A 69 -36.15 15.84 -23.28
C PRO A 69 -36.99 15.21 -24.41
N ALA A 70 -38.08 15.87 -24.82
CA ALA A 70 -38.98 15.35 -25.86
C ALA A 70 -38.34 15.23 -27.26
N GLY A 71 -37.17 15.84 -27.50
CA GLY A 71 -36.45 15.79 -28.78
C GLY A 71 -35.50 14.58 -28.87
N LYS A 72 -35.78 13.64 -29.78
CA LYS A 72 -35.00 12.40 -29.96
C LYS A 72 -33.57 12.62 -30.48
N ASP A 73 -33.29 13.77 -31.10
CA ASP A 73 -32.03 14.06 -31.80
C ASP A 73 -31.04 14.92 -30.97
N GLN A 74 -31.39 15.30 -29.75
CA GLN A 74 -30.47 16.06 -28.89
C GLN A 74 -29.48 15.12 -28.19
N PRO A 75 -28.15 15.41 -28.25
CA PRO A 75 -27.15 14.68 -27.48
C PRO A 75 -27.48 14.67 -26.00
N ARG A 76 -27.42 13.50 -25.34
CA ARG A 76 -27.67 13.36 -23.90
C ARG A 76 -26.81 12.28 -23.26
N VAL A 77 -26.57 12.41 -21.96
CA VAL A 77 -26.04 11.33 -21.12
C VAL A 77 -27.22 10.66 -20.43
N GLU A 78 -27.40 9.36 -20.61
CA GLU A 78 -28.52 8.58 -20.09
C GLU A 78 -28.02 7.62 -19.01
N LEU A 79 -28.45 7.86 -17.77
CA LEU A 79 -28.09 7.05 -16.60
C LEU A 79 -29.20 6.02 -16.35
N MET A 80 -28.85 4.74 -16.29
CA MET A 80 -29.87 3.69 -16.13
C MET A 80 -29.39 2.47 -15.34
N PHE A 81 -30.34 1.76 -14.73
CA PHE A 81 -30.12 0.41 -14.22
C PHE A 81 -30.47 -0.59 -15.30
N SER A 82 -29.50 -1.37 -15.76
CA SER A 82 -29.72 -2.28 -16.87
C SER A 82 -30.16 -3.67 -16.40
N PRO A 83 -31.26 -4.25 -16.93
CA PRO A 83 -31.74 -5.57 -16.52
C PRO A 83 -30.73 -6.71 -16.70
N ASP A 84 -29.84 -6.63 -17.68
CA ASP A 84 -28.80 -7.63 -17.94
C ASP A 84 -27.64 -7.59 -16.92
N LEU A 85 -27.51 -6.50 -16.16
CA LEU A 85 -26.54 -6.37 -15.07
C LEU A 85 -27.13 -6.76 -13.70
N LYS A 86 -28.44 -7.04 -13.63
CA LYS A 86 -29.12 -7.34 -12.36
C LYS A 86 -28.48 -8.54 -11.66
N GLY A 87 -28.18 -8.38 -10.38
CA GLY A 87 -27.55 -9.42 -9.54
C GLY A 87 -26.02 -9.44 -9.60
N LYS A 88 -25.39 -8.68 -10.50
CA LYS A 88 -23.96 -8.38 -10.40
C LYS A 88 -23.70 -7.36 -9.29
N TRP A 89 -22.55 -7.48 -8.64
CA TRP A 89 -22.12 -6.57 -7.59
C TRP A 89 -21.34 -5.40 -8.20
N GLU A 90 -21.87 -4.18 -8.05
CA GLU A 90 -21.23 -2.91 -8.40
C GLU A 90 -20.69 -2.83 -9.83
N ALA A 91 -21.33 -3.52 -10.76
CA ALA A 91 -20.92 -3.58 -12.15
C ALA A 91 -21.47 -2.40 -12.93
N PHE A 92 -20.75 -1.97 -13.96
CA PHE A 92 -21.23 -0.98 -14.91
C PHE A 92 -20.81 -1.28 -16.35
N ARG A 93 -21.43 -0.56 -17.29
CA ARG A 93 -21.07 -0.57 -18.71
C ARG A 93 -21.23 0.83 -19.30
N LEU A 94 -20.31 1.18 -20.21
CA LEU A 94 -20.36 2.41 -20.99
C LEU A 94 -20.65 2.08 -22.46
N THR A 95 -21.64 2.77 -23.03
CA THR A 95 -21.98 2.64 -24.44
C THR A 95 -22.17 4.04 -25.02
N ALA A 96 -21.39 4.40 -26.04
CA ALA A 96 -21.50 5.69 -26.71
C ALA A 96 -21.92 5.53 -28.18
N ARG A 97 -22.84 6.38 -28.60
CA ARG A 97 -23.32 6.56 -29.98
C ARG A 97 -23.36 8.07 -30.26
N PRO A 98 -23.44 8.53 -31.52
CA PRO A 98 -23.36 9.96 -31.84
C PRO A 98 -24.34 10.86 -31.07
N GLY A 99 -25.54 10.36 -30.72
CA GLY A 99 -26.58 11.11 -30.00
C GLY A 99 -26.78 10.73 -28.53
N VAL A 100 -26.14 9.67 -28.02
CA VAL A 100 -26.36 9.24 -26.64
C VAL A 100 -25.11 8.56 -26.06
N LEU A 101 -24.76 8.96 -24.85
CA LEU A 101 -23.87 8.21 -23.96
C LEU A 101 -24.74 7.52 -22.90
N THR A 102 -24.79 6.19 -22.91
CA THR A 102 -25.48 5.41 -21.90
C THR A 102 -24.49 4.91 -20.85
N ILE A 103 -24.77 5.22 -19.58
CA ILE A 103 -24.06 4.68 -18.42
C ILE A 103 -25.02 3.74 -17.70
N SER A 104 -24.73 2.44 -17.77
CA SER A 104 -25.55 1.39 -17.18
C SER A 104 -24.90 0.85 -15.92
N GLY A 105 -25.64 0.75 -14.81
CA GLY A 105 -25.17 0.11 -13.57
C GLY A 105 -26.01 -1.09 -13.15
N SER A 106 -25.42 -2.03 -12.40
CA SER A 106 -26.13 -3.15 -11.77
C SER A 106 -26.90 -2.72 -10.51
N ASP A 107 -26.34 -1.75 -9.79
CA ASP A 107 -26.84 -1.20 -8.53
C ASP A 107 -26.37 0.25 -8.37
N ARG A 108 -26.77 0.89 -7.26
CA ARG A 108 -26.52 2.31 -6.98
C ARG A 108 -25.03 2.70 -7.02
N ARG A 109 -24.13 1.82 -6.58
CA ARG A 109 -22.68 2.08 -6.59
C ARG A 109 -22.08 1.79 -7.95
N GLY A 110 -22.49 0.70 -8.61
CA GLY A 110 -22.08 0.42 -10.00
C GLY A 110 -22.38 1.59 -10.93
N LEU A 111 -23.60 2.14 -10.87
CA LEU A 111 -23.97 3.31 -11.67
C LEU A 111 -23.14 4.56 -11.30
N ALA A 112 -22.91 4.82 -10.01
CA ALA A 112 -22.05 5.93 -9.57
C ALA A 112 -20.60 5.79 -10.06
N PHE A 113 -20.03 4.57 -10.03
CA PHE A 113 -18.68 4.31 -10.55
C PHE A 113 -18.59 4.54 -12.06
N GLY A 114 -19.61 4.13 -12.82
CA GLY A 114 -19.68 4.43 -14.26
C GLY A 114 -19.75 5.93 -14.56
N ILE A 115 -20.40 6.72 -13.70
CA ILE A 115 -20.44 8.19 -13.82
C ILE A 115 -19.06 8.79 -13.56
N TYR A 116 -18.39 8.40 -12.47
CA TYR A 116 -17.04 8.88 -12.17
C TYR A 116 -15.98 8.38 -13.15
N GLU A 117 -16.22 7.25 -13.82
CA GLU A 117 -15.38 6.81 -14.92
C GLU A 117 -15.39 7.82 -16.09
N ILE A 118 -16.55 8.40 -16.42
CA ILE A 118 -16.62 9.48 -17.41
C ILE A 118 -15.87 10.71 -16.92
N SER A 119 -16.01 11.11 -15.64
CA SER A 119 -15.21 12.19 -15.05
C SER A 119 -13.70 11.96 -15.22
N SER A 120 -13.24 10.73 -15.01
CA SER A 120 -11.83 10.36 -15.20
C SER A 120 -11.42 10.50 -16.68
N ARG A 121 -12.23 9.99 -17.60
CA ARG A 121 -11.94 10.03 -19.05
C ARG A 121 -11.94 11.42 -19.64
N ILE A 122 -12.72 12.36 -19.09
CA ILE A 122 -12.66 13.78 -19.48
C ILE A 122 -11.49 14.54 -18.83
N GLY A 123 -10.66 13.85 -18.03
CA GLY A 123 -9.42 14.39 -17.48
C GLY A 123 -9.52 14.93 -16.04
N VAL A 124 -10.55 14.57 -15.27
CA VAL A 124 -10.65 14.96 -13.86
C VAL A 124 -10.05 13.89 -12.97
N SER A 125 -8.92 14.22 -12.35
CA SER A 125 -8.24 13.37 -11.37
C SER A 125 -9.07 13.21 -10.08
N PRO A 126 -9.13 12.01 -9.46
CA PRO A 126 -9.64 11.83 -8.10
C PRO A 126 -9.01 12.79 -7.08
N TRP A 127 -7.77 13.19 -7.37
CA TRP A 127 -6.95 14.06 -6.53
C TRP A 127 -7.10 15.55 -6.84
N ARG A 128 -8.03 15.94 -7.71
CA ARG A 128 -8.30 17.36 -8.03
C ARG A 128 -8.46 18.20 -6.77
N TRP A 129 -9.18 17.68 -5.77
CA TRP A 129 -9.38 18.37 -4.51
C TRP A 129 -8.37 17.95 -3.45
N TRP A 130 -8.05 16.66 -3.29
CA TRP A 130 -7.17 16.19 -2.21
C TRP A 130 -5.67 16.44 -2.42
N ALA A 131 -5.25 16.72 -3.65
CA ALA A 131 -3.87 17.07 -3.97
C ALA A 131 -3.75 18.19 -5.03
N ASP A 132 -4.80 18.99 -5.18
CA ASP A 132 -4.83 20.17 -6.05
C ASP A 132 -4.42 19.92 -7.51
N VAL A 133 -4.63 18.68 -8.00
CA VAL A 133 -4.30 18.32 -9.38
C VAL A 133 -5.15 19.20 -10.33
N PRO A 134 -4.51 19.97 -11.24
CA PRO A 134 -5.23 20.89 -12.08
C PRO A 134 -6.09 20.16 -13.13
N VAL A 135 -7.23 20.75 -13.46
CA VAL A 135 -8.05 20.31 -14.59
C VAL A 135 -7.59 21.05 -15.84
N THR A 136 -7.29 20.32 -16.92
CA THR A 136 -6.87 20.92 -18.19
C THR A 136 -8.10 21.44 -18.95
N PRO A 137 -8.20 22.74 -19.25
CA PRO A 137 -9.36 23.29 -19.96
C PRO A 137 -9.51 22.70 -21.38
N ARG A 138 -10.73 22.29 -21.74
CA ARG A 138 -11.10 21.81 -23.08
C ARG A 138 -12.54 22.25 -23.42
N PRO A 139 -12.72 23.25 -24.29
CA PRO A 139 -14.05 23.79 -24.61
C PRO A 139 -14.93 22.83 -25.40
N GLU A 140 -14.32 21.90 -26.15
CA GLU A 140 -15.00 20.83 -26.88
C GLU A 140 -14.66 19.49 -26.24
N LEU A 141 -15.69 18.71 -25.90
CA LEU A 141 -15.56 17.37 -25.30
C LEU A 141 -16.31 16.37 -26.17
N HIS A 142 -15.56 15.49 -26.82
CA HIS A 142 -16.10 14.44 -27.68
C HIS A 142 -15.63 13.06 -27.20
N LEU A 143 -16.55 12.10 -27.18
CA LEU A 143 -16.24 10.70 -26.84
C LEU A 143 -16.35 9.82 -28.08
N SER A 144 -15.43 8.87 -28.25
CA SER A 144 -15.52 7.88 -29.33
C SER A 144 -16.75 7.00 -29.17
N PRO A 145 -17.40 6.59 -30.28
CA PRO A 145 -18.45 5.60 -30.22
C PRO A 145 -17.86 4.26 -29.76
N GLY A 146 -18.55 3.58 -28.86
CA GLY A 146 -18.04 2.36 -28.24
C GLY A 146 -19.14 1.57 -27.55
N ASP A 147 -18.90 0.28 -27.34
CA ASP A 147 -19.76 -0.59 -26.54
C ASP A 147 -18.87 -1.48 -25.70
N GLU A 148 -18.63 -1.05 -24.47
CA GLU A 148 -17.61 -1.64 -23.62
C GLU A 148 -18.10 -2.95 -22.98
N PRO A 149 -17.17 -3.86 -22.64
CA PRO A 149 -17.51 -4.97 -21.76
C PRO A 149 -17.99 -4.46 -20.40
N VAL A 150 -18.69 -5.32 -19.66
CA VAL A 150 -19.06 -5.03 -18.27
C VAL A 150 -17.79 -4.94 -17.43
N ASP A 151 -17.62 -3.84 -16.72
CA ASP A 151 -16.58 -3.69 -15.70
C ASP A 151 -17.18 -3.91 -14.30
N GLN A 152 -16.42 -4.58 -13.42
CA GLN A 152 -16.84 -4.94 -12.07
C GLN A 152 -15.62 -5.18 -11.16
N PRO A 153 -15.77 -5.02 -9.83
CA PRO A 153 -14.64 -5.20 -8.92
C PRO A 153 -14.28 -6.69 -8.73
N ALA A 154 -12.97 -6.95 -8.60
CA ALA A 154 -12.45 -8.27 -8.21
C ALA A 154 -12.60 -8.54 -6.70
N VAL A 155 -12.64 -7.49 -5.88
CA VAL A 155 -12.80 -7.55 -4.42
C VAL A 155 -14.10 -6.85 -3.99
N ARG A 156 -14.92 -7.51 -3.17
CA ARG A 156 -16.30 -7.07 -2.88
C ARG A 156 -16.37 -5.78 -2.06
N TYR A 157 -15.63 -5.70 -0.96
CA TYR A 157 -15.53 -4.52 -0.10
C TYR A 157 -14.11 -3.96 -0.16
N ARG A 158 -13.98 -2.68 -0.51
CA ARG A 158 -12.69 -2.02 -0.79
C ARG A 158 -12.72 -0.68 -0.10
N GLY A 159 -11.73 -0.39 0.74
CA GLY A 159 -11.82 0.79 1.58
C GLY A 159 -10.55 1.15 2.30
N ILE A 160 -10.70 2.15 3.16
CA ILE A 160 -9.61 2.74 3.93
C ILE A 160 -9.97 2.75 5.40
N PHE A 161 -8.96 2.77 6.25
CA PHE A 161 -9.06 3.10 7.66
C PHE A 161 -8.35 4.43 7.89
N ILE A 162 -9.09 5.40 8.42
CA ILE A 162 -8.51 6.64 8.93
C ILE A 162 -8.00 6.36 10.34
N ASN A 163 -6.69 6.44 10.51
CA ASN A 163 -6.01 6.11 11.76
C ASN A 163 -4.79 7.03 11.92
N ASP A 164 -4.21 7.08 13.13
CA ASP A 164 -3.04 7.92 13.42
C ASP A 164 -3.30 9.41 13.11
N GLU A 165 -4.57 9.84 13.17
CA GLU A 165 -5.06 11.11 12.65
C GLU A 165 -4.68 12.34 13.50
N ASP A 166 -4.04 12.10 14.64
CA ASP A 166 -3.73 13.06 15.71
C ASP A 166 -2.92 14.28 15.22
N TRP A 167 -2.07 14.11 14.21
CA TRP A 167 -1.07 15.10 13.80
C TRP A 167 -1.20 15.57 12.35
N GLY A 168 -2.27 15.16 11.65
CA GLY A 168 -2.56 15.59 10.29
C GLY A 168 -4.03 15.95 10.08
N LEU A 169 -4.86 14.96 9.77
CA LEU A 169 -6.24 15.13 9.33
C LEU A 169 -7.13 15.74 10.43
N GLN A 170 -7.04 15.24 11.67
CA GLN A 170 -7.85 15.75 12.78
C GLN A 170 -7.57 17.25 13.04
N PRO A 171 -6.32 17.68 13.31
CA PRO A 171 -6.05 19.09 13.56
C PRO A 171 -6.28 19.97 12.33
N TRP A 172 -6.09 19.45 11.12
CA TRP A 172 -6.41 20.17 9.90
C TRP A 172 -7.91 20.44 9.76
N ALA A 173 -8.74 19.41 9.94
CA ALA A 173 -10.20 19.51 9.86
C ALA A 173 -10.71 20.47 10.94
N ALA A 174 -10.34 20.23 12.20
CA ALA A 174 -10.80 20.98 13.36
C ALA A 174 -10.42 22.48 13.34
N LYS A 175 -9.34 22.88 12.66
CA LYS A 175 -8.84 24.26 12.66
C LYS A 175 -9.09 25.01 11.36
N ASN A 176 -9.24 24.30 10.23
CA ASN A 176 -9.25 24.93 8.91
C ASN A 176 -10.51 24.60 8.09
N PHE A 177 -11.01 23.36 8.13
CA PHE A 177 -12.10 22.94 7.24
C PHE A 177 -13.47 22.94 7.91
N GLU A 178 -13.54 22.50 9.18
CA GLU A 178 -14.76 22.48 10.01
C GLU A 178 -14.47 23.04 11.42
N PRO A 179 -14.06 24.32 11.53
CA PRO A 179 -13.77 24.96 12.82
C PRO A 179 -14.97 25.03 13.77
N GLU A 180 -16.19 24.95 13.24
CA GLU A 180 -17.44 24.87 14.00
C GLU A 180 -17.66 23.49 14.66
N VAL A 181 -17.23 22.40 14.00
CA VAL A 181 -17.28 21.04 14.56
C VAL A 181 -16.14 20.82 15.55
N LYS A 182 -14.99 21.48 15.30
CA LYS A 182 -13.72 21.33 16.05
C LYS A 182 -13.18 19.91 16.06
N ASP A 183 -13.56 19.14 15.04
CA ASP A 183 -13.21 17.73 14.86
C ASP A 183 -13.45 17.31 13.40
N ILE A 184 -13.27 16.02 13.09
CA ILE A 184 -13.58 15.45 11.76
C ILE A 184 -15.11 15.29 11.62
N GLY A 185 -15.74 16.25 10.94
CA GLY A 185 -17.19 16.34 10.78
C GLY A 185 -17.72 15.85 9.42
N PRO A 186 -19.02 16.02 9.17
CA PRO A 186 -19.68 15.51 7.98
C PRO A 186 -19.18 16.18 6.70
N GLY A 187 -18.69 17.42 6.76
CA GLY A 187 -18.05 18.09 5.64
C GLY A 187 -16.76 17.38 5.23
N THR A 188 -15.88 17.08 6.20
CA THR A 188 -14.64 16.33 5.94
C THR A 188 -14.95 14.94 5.41
N TYR A 189 -15.85 14.21 6.07
CA TYR A 189 -16.21 12.86 5.64
C TYR A 189 -16.86 12.83 4.25
N THR A 190 -17.66 13.83 3.89
CA THR A 190 -18.22 13.97 2.53
C THR A 190 -17.10 14.07 1.48
N LYS A 191 -16.03 14.80 1.76
CA LYS A 191 -14.86 14.87 0.86
C LYS A 191 -14.08 13.56 0.79
N ILE A 192 -14.04 12.80 1.88
CA ILE A 192 -13.46 11.45 1.90
C ILE A 192 -14.34 10.50 1.07
N PHE A 193 -15.66 10.54 1.20
CA PHE A 193 -16.58 9.67 0.48
C PHE A 193 -16.59 9.95 -1.02
N GLU A 194 -16.53 11.23 -1.43
CA GLU A 194 -16.32 11.60 -2.84
C GLU A 194 -15.02 10.99 -3.39
N LEU A 195 -13.91 11.10 -2.65
CA LEU A 195 -12.63 10.50 -3.04
C LEU A 195 -12.74 8.97 -3.17
N LEU A 196 -13.36 8.31 -2.20
CA LEU A 196 -13.55 6.86 -2.24
C LEU A 196 -14.36 6.42 -3.46
N LEU A 197 -15.46 7.10 -3.79
CA LEU A 197 -16.24 6.78 -4.99
C LEU A 197 -15.44 7.00 -6.28
N ARG A 198 -14.67 8.11 -6.37
CA ARG A 198 -13.78 8.38 -7.51
C ARG A 198 -12.67 7.35 -7.66
N LEU A 199 -12.23 6.74 -6.56
CA LEU A 199 -11.28 5.62 -6.51
C LEU A 199 -11.95 4.23 -6.56
N ARG A 200 -13.26 4.18 -6.87
CA ARG A 200 -14.09 2.96 -6.93
C ARG A 200 -14.07 2.12 -5.64
N ALA A 201 -13.86 2.76 -4.50
CA ALA A 201 -13.98 2.20 -3.16
C ALA A 201 -15.41 2.36 -2.61
N ASN A 202 -15.77 1.54 -1.62
CA ASN A 202 -17.12 1.48 -1.07
C ASN A 202 -17.18 1.35 0.45
N THR A 203 -16.06 1.25 1.15
CA THR A 203 -16.02 0.95 2.60
C THR A 203 -15.11 1.92 3.33
N ILE A 204 -15.45 2.27 4.56
CA ILE A 204 -14.59 3.08 5.44
C ILE A 204 -14.60 2.53 6.87
N TRP A 205 -13.42 2.54 7.52
CA TRP A 205 -13.28 2.55 8.96
C TRP A 205 -12.95 4.00 9.38
N PRO A 206 -13.87 4.68 10.10
CA PRO A 206 -13.66 6.07 10.51
C PRO A 206 -12.52 6.27 11.52
N ALA A 207 -12.11 7.53 11.69
CA ALA A 207 -11.17 7.98 12.72
C ALA A 207 -11.68 7.65 14.13
N MET A 208 -10.77 7.25 15.02
CA MET A 208 -11.14 6.64 16.30
C MET A 208 -10.16 6.83 17.46
N HIS A 209 -8.99 7.46 17.23
CA HIS A 209 -8.05 7.74 18.31
C HIS A 209 -8.67 8.67 19.35
N GLU A 210 -8.12 8.70 20.57
CA GLU A 210 -8.66 9.50 21.69
C GLU A 210 -8.69 11.02 21.40
N CYS A 211 -7.98 11.50 20.37
CA CYS A 211 -8.03 12.88 19.90
C CYS A 211 -9.31 13.24 19.13
N THR A 212 -10.05 12.24 18.64
CA THR A 212 -11.23 12.38 17.78
C THR A 212 -12.47 11.90 18.53
N LYS A 213 -13.59 12.62 18.43
CA LYS A 213 -14.89 12.10 18.85
C LYS A 213 -15.29 10.92 17.97
N ALA A 214 -15.90 9.90 18.56
CA ALA A 214 -16.44 8.78 17.78
C ALA A 214 -17.35 9.25 16.65
N PHE A 215 -17.19 8.63 15.48
CA PHE A 215 -17.90 8.96 14.25
C PHE A 215 -19.41 9.17 14.42
N HIS A 216 -20.06 8.29 15.18
CA HIS A 216 -21.51 8.30 15.40
C HIS A 216 -21.98 9.33 16.45
N LEU A 217 -21.07 9.91 17.24
CA LEU A 217 -21.41 10.99 18.17
C LEU A 217 -21.47 12.37 17.50
N ILE A 218 -20.95 12.50 16.28
CA ILE A 218 -21.05 13.73 15.49
C ILE A 218 -22.27 13.64 14.56
N PRO A 219 -23.29 14.49 14.75
CA PRO A 219 -24.48 14.49 13.90
C PRO A 219 -24.15 14.67 12.42
N GLY A 220 -24.79 13.89 11.56
CA GLY A 220 -24.65 13.98 10.11
C GLY A 220 -23.58 13.05 9.50
N ASN A 221 -22.60 12.59 10.28
CA ASN A 221 -21.53 11.70 9.77
C ASN A 221 -22.10 10.41 9.15
N ALA A 222 -22.91 9.66 9.90
CA ALA A 222 -23.53 8.43 9.40
C ALA A 222 -24.51 8.68 8.24
N ALA A 223 -25.26 9.77 8.29
CA ALA A 223 -26.17 10.16 7.20
C ALA A 223 -25.41 10.50 5.90
N ALA A 224 -24.23 11.13 6.01
CA ALA A 224 -23.36 11.40 4.88
C ALA A 224 -22.84 10.09 4.26
N ALA A 225 -22.43 9.11 5.07
CA ALA A 225 -22.02 7.79 4.57
C ALA A 225 -23.16 7.09 3.81
N ASP A 226 -24.38 7.13 4.36
CA ASP A 226 -25.57 6.54 3.75
C ASP A 226 -25.93 7.23 2.42
N ALA A 227 -25.85 8.56 2.36
CA ALA A 227 -26.10 9.34 1.15
C ALA A 227 -25.11 9.00 0.02
N TYR A 228 -23.83 8.82 0.36
CA TYR A 228 -22.78 8.40 -0.57
C TYR A 228 -22.75 6.87 -0.79
N SER A 229 -23.64 6.12 -0.15
CA SER A 229 -23.66 4.66 -0.18
C SER A 229 -22.33 4.00 0.23
N ILE A 230 -21.61 4.62 1.16
CA ILE A 230 -20.38 4.07 1.75
C ILE A 230 -20.74 3.14 2.91
N VAL A 231 -20.20 1.93 2.87
CA VAL A 231 -20.38 0.90 3.89
C VAL A 231 -19.52 1.25 5.10
N LEU A 232 -20.15 1.40 6.26
CA LEU A 232 -19.45 1.68 7.53
C LEU A 232 -18.92 0.38 8.14
N GLY A 233 -17.62 0.34 8.41
CA GLY A 233 -16.99 -0.67 9.25
C GLY A 233 -16.32 -0.03 10.47
N SER A 234 -15.62 -0.85 11.25
CA SER A 234 -14.84 -0.40 12.40
C SER A 234 -13.60 -1.29 12.58
N SER A 235 -12.59 -0.78 13.28
CA SER A 235 -11.36 -1.53 13.50
C SER A 235 -11.61 -2.80 14.34
N HIS A 236 -10.59 -3.67 14.40
CA HIS A 236 -10.63 -4.94 15.13
C HIS A 236 -10.87 -4.80 16.66
N ALA A 237 -10.72 -3.60 17.22
CA ALA A 237 -10.92 -3.33 18.65
C ALA A 237 -12.25 -2.57 18.93
N GLU A 238 -13.08 -2.40 17.91
CA GLU A 238 -14.31 -1.60 17.94
C GLU A 238 -15.52 -2.45 17.52
N PRO A 239 -15.84 -3.53 18.26
CA PRO A 239 -16.92 -4.43 17.88
C PRO A 239 -18.25 -3.69 17.80
N MET A 240 -19.11 -4.14 16.90
CA MET A 240 -20.46 -3.65 16.72
C MET A 240 -20.53 -2.16 16.32
N LEU A 241 -19.54 -1.67 15.57
CA LEU A 241 -19.37 -0.27 15.17
C LEU A 241 -19.23 0.72 16.34
N ARG A 242 -18.73 0.26 17.49
CA ARG A 242 -18.56 1.07 18.70
C ARG A 242 -17.09 1.48 18.88
N SER A 243 -16.85 2.79 18.93
CA SER A 243 -15.52 3.32 19.28
C SER A 243 -15.35 3.36 20.79
N ASN A 244 -14.84 2.25 21.34
CA ASN A 244 -14.77 2.04 22.79
C ASN A 244 -13.88 3.05 23.53
N THR A 245 -13.00 3.76 22.82
CA THR A 245 -12.10 4.78 23.38
C THR A 245 -12.86 5.99 23.92
N THR A 246 -13.97 6.36 23.26
CA THR A 246 -14.73 7.57 23.58
C THR A 246 -16.19 7.28 23.92
N GLU A 247 -16.77 6.18 23.43
CA GLU A 247 -18.18 5.84 23.66
C GLU A 247 -18.42 5.00 24.92
N TRP A 248 -17.43 4.26 25.42
CA TRP A 248 -17.56 3.53 26.69
C TRP A 248 -17.20 4.45 27.86
N THR A 249 -18.22 4.89 28.60
CA THR A 249 -18.08 5.89 29.67
C THR A 249 -18.02 5.31 31.09
N ALA A 250 -18.34 4.02 31.25
CA ALA A 250 -18.16 3.31 32.51
C ALA A 250 -16.66 3.01 32.77
N PRO A 251 -16.26 2.62 33.99
CA PRO A 251 -14.89 2.22 34.28
C PRO A 251 -14.35 1.19 33.26
N LYS A 252 -13.06 1.31 32.88
CA LYS A 252 -12.48 0.49 31.81
C LYS A 252 -12.53 -1.02 32.14
N GLU A 253 -12.40 -1.36 33.43
CA GLU A 253 -12.51 -2.71 33.97
C GLU A 253 -13.91 -3.32 33.87
N ASP A 254 -14.95 -2.49 33.70
CA ASP A 254 -16.33 -2.93 33.49
C ASP A 254 -16.61 -3.31 32.03
N TYR A 255 -15.71 -2.98 31.10
CA TYR A 255 -15.72 -3.54 29.75
C TYR A 255 -15.18 -4.97 29.77
N ASN A 256 -15.89 -5.83 30.50
CA ASN A 256 -15.50 -7.19 30.84
C ASN A 256 -16.72 -8.10 30.68
N TYR A 257 -16.67 -8.98 29.67
CA TYR A 257 -17.81 -9.80 29.30
C TYR A 257 -18.10 -10.95 30.28
N ILE A 258 -17.16 -11.29 31.16
CA ILE A 258 -17.37 -12.30 32.19
C ILE A 258 -18.15 -11.70 33.37
N ARG A 259 -17.74 -10.51 33.83
CA ARG A 259 -18.34 -9.84 35.00
C ARG A 259 -19.58 -9.04 34.65
N ASN A 260 -19.61 -8.41 33.48
CA ASN A 260 -20.63 -7.47 33.06
C ASN A 260 -21.18 -7.76 31.64
N PRO A 261 -21.63 -8.99 31.34
CA PRO A 261 -22.16 -9.31 30.01
C PRO A 261 -23.38 -8.45 29.65
N GLY A 262 -24.28 -8.19 30.60
CA GLY A 262 -25.48 -7.39 30.36
C GLY A 262 -25.18 -5.93 30.01
N GLY A 263 -24.25 -5.28 30.70
CA GLY A 263 -23.86 -3.90 30.41
C GLY A 263 -23.15 -3.77 29.06
N VAL A 264 -22.23 -4.68 28.74
CA VAL A 264 -21.54 -4.69 27.44
C VAL A 264 -22.52 -4.98 26.29
N LEU A 265 -23.47 -5.92 26.49
CA LEU A 265 -24.50 -6.19 25.48
C LEU A 265 -25.45 -5.02 25.25
N ALA A 266 -25.93 -4.36 26.31
CA ALA A 266 -26.78 -3.19 26.18
C ALA A 266 -26.07 -2.07 25.41
N TYR A 267 -24.79 -1.86 25.69
CA TYR A 267 -23.94 -0.93 24.96
C TYR A 267 -23.84 -1.29 23.46
N TRP A 268 -23.66 -2.56 23.08
CA TRP A 268 -23.68 -2.92 21.65
C TRP A 268 -25.08 -2.80 21.02
N GLU A 269 -26.12 -3.19 21.74
CA GLU A 269 -27.50 -3.19 21.25
C GLU A 269 -27.99 -1.80 20.86
N GLU A 270 -27.61 -0.75 21.61
CA GLU A 270 -27.90 0.64 21.27
C GLU A 270 -27.44 1.02 19.86
N ARG A 271 -26.17 0.74 19.51
CA ARG A 271 -25.61 1.05 18.18
C ARG A 271 -26.24 0.20 17.09
N VAL A 272 -26.53 -1.08 17.35
CA VAL A 272 -27.21 -1.95 16.39
C VAL A 272 -28.62 -1.43 16.05
N LYS A 273 -29.36 -0.92 17.05
CA LYS A 273 -30.68 -0.28 16.82
C LYS A 273 -30.54 1.03 16.05
N GLU A 274 -29.55 1.84 16.39
CA GLU A 274 -29.24 3.11 15.72
C GLU A 274 -28.93 2.90 14.23
N ARG A 275 -28.10 1.91 13.89
CA ARG A 275 -27.69 1.57 12.52
C ARG A 275 -28.65 0.61 11.82
N SER A 276 -29.93 0.94 11.87
CA SER A 276 -30.99 0.26 11.10
C SER A 276 -31.12 0.77 9.65
N ALA A 277 -30.54 1.93 9.36
CA ALA A 277 -30.40 2.49 8.02
C ALA A 277 -28.96 2.31 7.49
N GLY A 278 -28.81 2.39 6.17
CA GLY A 278 -27.50 2.30 5.53
C GLY A 278 -26.95 0.88 5.38
N GLU A 279 -25.69 0.78 4.96
CA GLU A 279 -24.93 -0.47 4.92
C GLU A 279 -23.79 -0.45 5.94
N SER A 280 -23.59 -1.59 6.59
CA SER A 280 -22.60 -1.75 7.65
C SER A 280 -21.91 -3.11 7.56
N LEU A 281 -20.62 -3.15 7.86
CA LEU A 281 -19.85 -4.36 8.17
C LEU A 281 -19.54 -4.36 9.67
N PHE A 282 -20.29 -5.16 10.43
CA PHE A 282 -20.11 -5.23 11.88
C PHE A 282 -18.88 -6.07 12.22
N THR A 283 -17.90 -5.45 12.86
CA THR A 283 -16.82 -6.19 13.53
C THR A 283 -17.42 -6.96 14.71
N ILE A 284 -17.23 -8.28 14.73
CA ILE A 284 -17.67 -9.15 15.83
C ILE A 284 -16.47 -9.66 16.63
N GLY A 285 -16.73 -10.26 17.79
CA GLY A 285 -15.72 -10.62 18.78
C GLY A 285 -15.49 -9.48 19.78
N MET A 286 -14.42 -9.58 20.57
CA MET A 286 -14.09 -8.56 21.57
C MET A 286 -12.60 -8.61 21.92
N ARG A 287 -11.99 -7.43 21.92
CA ARG A 287 -10.71 -7.15 22.58
C ARG A 287 -10.93 -6.07 23.63
N GLY A 288 -9.90 -5.72 24.39
CA GLY A 288 -9.99 -4.62 25.36
C GLY A 288 -10.06 -3.25 24.67
N ILE A 289 -10.27 -2.20 25.47
CA ILE A 289 -10.31 -0.81 24.98
C ILE A 289 -8.95 -0.41 24.39
N HIS A 290 -8.95 0.40 23.30
CA HIS A 290 -7.77 0.99 22.67
C HIS A 290 -6.65 -0.02 22.34
N ASP A 291 -6.98 -1.12 21.65
CA ASP A 291 -6.04 -2.14 21.17
C ASP A 291 -5.39 -3.01 22.28
N SER A 292 -5.98 -3.04 23.48
CA SER A 292 -5.57 -3.95 24.58
C SER A 292 -6.17 -5.36 24.47
N ALA A 293 -5.61 -6.32 25.19
CA ALA A 293 -6.16 -7.68 25.26
C ALA A 293 -7.51 -7.69 26.01
N ILE A 294 -8.37 -8.68 25.72
CA ILE A 294 -9.65 -8.85 26.42
C ILE A 294 -9.45 -9.00 27.93
N VAL A 295 -10.26 -8.27 28.71
CA VAL A 295 -10.23 -8.29 30.17
C VAL A 295 -11.10 -9.41 30.71
N GLY A 296 -10.59 -10.16 31.70
CA GLY A 296 -11.35 -11.19 32.43
C GLY A 296 -10.75 -12.59 32.30
N PRO A 297 -10.67 -13.16 31.08
CA PRO A 297 -10.14 -14.51 30.88
C PRO A 297 -8.71 -14.66 31.41
N LYS A 298 -8.46 -15.74 32.17
CA LYS A 298 -7.17 -16.06 32.81
C LYS A 298 -6.35 -17.09 32.04
N SER A 299 -6.95 -17.73 31.04
CA SER A 299 -6.29 -18.74 30.21
C SER A 299 -6.71 -18.61 28.74
N LYS A 300 -5.94 -19.23 27.84
CA LYS A 300 -6.27 -19.30 26.41
C LYS A 300 -7.63 -19.99 26.19
N ALA A 301 -7.87 -21.12 26.85
CA ALA A 301 -9.13 -21.87 26.72
C ALA A 301 -10.35 -21.04 27.21
N GLU A 302 -10.22 -20.34 28.35
CA GLU A 302 -11.28 -19.46 28.84
C GLU A 302 -11.53 -18.30 27.87
N ARG A 303 -10.46 -17.72 27.28
CA ARG A 303 -10.57 -16.65 26.29
C ARG A 303 -11.31 -17.11 25.04
N ILE A 304 -10.95 -18.26 24.48
CA ILE A 304 -11.62 -18.86 23.32
C ILE A 304 -13.12 -19.05 23.63
N SER A 305 -13.45 -19.74 24.72
CA SER A 305 -14.85 -19.98 25.09
C SER A 305 -15.65 -18.69 25.32
N THR A 306 -15.01 -17.66 25.87
CA THR A 306 -15.61 -16.34 26.09
C THR A 306 -15.93 -15.65 24.76
N VAL A 307 -14.98 -15.65 23.82
CA VAL A 307 -15.15 -15.04 22.49
C VAL A 307 -16.21 -15.80 21.67
N GLU A 308 -16.25 -17.12 21.73
CA GLU A 308 -17.30 -17.92 21.08
C GLU A 308 -18.70 -17.59 21.61
N ARG A 309 -18.85 -17.39 22.94
CA ARG A 309 -20.10 -16.89 23.53
C ARG A 309 -20.45 -15.49 23.03
N ILE A 310 -19.47 -14.59 22.97
CA ILE A 310 -19.65 -13.23 22.44
C ILE A 310 -20.15 -13.25 21.00
N PHE A 311 -19.61 -14.13 20.13
CA PHE A 311 -20.12 -14.29 18.77
C PHE A 311 -21.60 -14.65 18.76
N ALA A 312 -22.03 -15.61 19.60
CA ALA A 312 -23.42 -16.01 19.66
C ALA A 312 -24.34 -14.85 20.09
N ASP A 313 -23.94 -14.10 21.13
CA ASP A 313 -24.76 -13.01 21.67
C ASP A 313 -24.83 -11.81 20.71
N GLN A 314 -23.70 -11.39 20.14
CA GLN A 314 -23.64 -10.32 19.14
C GLN A 314 -24.48 -10.69 17.90
N ARG A 315 -24.40 -11.94 17.43
CA ARG A 315 -25.23 -12.42 16.33
C ARG A 315 -26.70 -12.47 16.68
N GLY A 316 -27.05 -12.76 17.94
CA GLY A 316 -28.41 -12.61 18.45
C GLY A 316 -28.95 -11.20 18.24
N LEU A 317 -28.16 -10.17 18.56
CA LEU A 317 -28.52 -8.76 18.33
C LEU A 317 -28.68 -8.45 16.83
N LEU A 318 -27.69 -8.82 16.00
CA LEU A 318 -27.72 -8.56 14.56
C LEU A 318 -28.92 -9.25 13.89
N GLY A 319 -29.17 -10.52 14.19
CA GLY A 319 -30.31 -11.26 13.68
C GLY A 319 -31.63 -10.61 14.08
N LYS A 320 -31.80 -10.25 15.36
CA LYS A 320 -33.01 -9.65 15.91
C LYS A 320 -33.37 -8.31 15.26
N TYR A 321 -32.39 -7.41 15.13
CA TYR A 321 -32.65 -6.02 14.73
C TYR A 321 -32.48 -5.75 13.24
N LEU A 322 -31.55 -6.45 12.57
CA LEU A 322 -31.15 -6.15 11.19
C LEU A 322 -31.36 -7.34 10.24
N GLY A 323 -31.18 -8.56 10.74
CA GLY A 323 -31.20 -9.80 9.95
C GLY A 323 -32.57 -10.47 9.78
N LYS A 324 -33.65 -9.93 10.36
CA LYS A 324 -34.99 -10.55 10.38
C LYS A 324 -34.97 -11.98 10.96
N GLY A 325 -34.22 -12.19 12.03
CA GLY A 325 -33.99 -13.47 12.68
C GLY A 325 -32.78 -14.26 12.15
N ASP A 326 -32.23 -13.89 10.99
CA ASP A 326 -31.06 -14.55 10.40
C ASP A 326 -29.85 -13.61 10.39
N PRO A 327 -28.86 -13.80 11.29
CA PRO A 327 -27.68 -12.95 11.33
C PRO A 327 -26.82 -13.02 10.06
N SER A 328 -26.89 -14.09 9.25
CA SER A 328 -26.07 -14.22 8.03
C SER A 328 -26.45 -13.22 6.93
N ARG A 329 -27.60 -12.55 7.07
CA ARG A 329 -28.05 -11.46 6.20
C ARG A 329 -27.38 -10.12 6.51
N VAL A 330 -26.63 -10.04 7.61
CA VAL A 330 -25.94 -8.84 8.07
C VAL A 330 -24.45 -9.01 7.84
N GLY A 331 -23.81 -8.03 7.19
CA GLY A 331 -22.38 -8.05 6.93
C GLY A 331 -21.57 -8.08 8.22
N GLN A 332 -20.69 -9.07 8.36
CA GLN A 332 -19.89 -9.29 9.56
C GLN A 332 -18.45 -9.59 9.20
N ILE A 333 -17.54 -8.99 9.95
CA ILE A 333 -16.11 -9.25 9.85
C ILE A 333 -15.53 -9.68 11.20
N PHE A 334 -14.52 -10.53 11.17
CA PHE A 334 -13.72 -10.88 12.33
C PHE A 334 -12.25 -10.75 11.98
N VAL A 335 -11.51 -10.00 12.80
CA VAL A 335 -10.08 -9.74 12.58
C VAL A 335 -9.29 -10.43 13.69
N PRO A 336 -8.72 -11.62 13.46
CA PRO A 336 -7.86 -12.31 14.42
C PRO A 336 -6.51 -11.59 14.53
N TYR A 337 -6.49 -10.47 15.25
CA TYR A 337 -5.32 -9.62 15.40
C TYR A 337 -4.57 -9.90 16.71
N LYS A 338 -3.23 -9.79 16.65
CA LYS A 338 -2.30 -10.06 17.76
C LYS A 338 -2.53 -11.42 18.43
N GLU A 339 -2.91 -11.47 19.70
CA GLU A 339 -3.11 -12.69 20.48
C GLU A 339 -4.27 -13.54 19.97
N VAL A 340 -5.23 -12.93 19.28
CA VAL A 340 -6.44 -13.59 18.79
C VAL A 340 -6.14 -14.50 17.60
N LEU A 341 -5.06 -14.25 16.86
CA LEU A 341 -4.59 -15.17 15.82
C LEU A 341 -4.19 -16.52 16.44
N GLU A 342 -3.50 -16.50 17.58
CA GLU A 342 -3.12 -17.73 18.28
C GLU A 342 -4.33 -18.47 18.89
N ASP A 343 -5.46 -17.80 19.06
CA ASP A 343 -6.72 -18.41 19.50
C ASP A 343 -7.42 -19.09 18.33
N TYR A 344 -7.42 -18.44 17.16
CA TYR A 344 -7.92 -19.01 15.92
C TYR A 344 -7.15 -20.29 15.55
N ASP A 345 -5.81 -20.22 15.53
CA ASP A 345 -4.97 -21.38 15.23
C ASP A 345 -5.10 -22.50 16.28
N ALA A 346 -5.56 -22.18 17.50
CA ALA A 346 -5.85 -23.15 18.56
C ALA A 346 -7.26 -23.78 18.46
N GLY A 347 -8.03 -23.48 17.41
CA GLY A 347 -9.32 -24.13 17.12
C GLY A 347 -10.55 -23.33 17.55
N MET A 348 -10.43 -22.02 17.79
CA MET A 348 -11.58 -21.14 18.03
C MET A 348 -12.57 -21.19 16.85
N LYS A 349 -13.85 -21.41 17.16
CA LYS A 349 -14.91 -21.55 16.17
C LYS A 349 -15.50 -20.21 15.79
N VAL A 350 -15.13 -19.72 14.61
CA VAL A 350 -15.75 -18.54 13.99
C VAL A 350 -16.96 -19.00 13.15
N PRO A 351 -18.14 -18.34 13.22
CA PRO A 351 -19.30 -18.69 12.40
C PRO A 351 -19.01 -18.64 10.89
N GLU A 352 -19.49 -19.63 10.13
CA GLU A 352 -19.11 -19.88 8.71
C GLU A 352 -19.29 -18.69 7.77
N ASP A 353 -20.35 -17.90 7.94
CA ASP A 353 -20.72 -16.76 7.10
C ASP A 353 -19.95 -15.46 7.41
N VAL A 354 -19.15 -15.44 8.48
CA VAL A 354 -18.35 -14.27 8.87
C VAL A 354 -17.07 -14.22 8.05
N SER A 355 -16.80 -13.07 7.43
CA SER A 355 -15.53 -12.85 6.72
C SER A 355 -14.38 -12.73 7.72
N ILE A 356 -13.33 -13.53 7.55
CA ILE A 356 -12.12 -13.44 8.38
C ILE A 356 -11.12 -12.51 7.68
N MET A 357 -10.68 -11.45 8.37
CA MET A 357 -9.70 -10.51 7.83
C MET A 357 -8.32 -10.80 8.40
N TRP A 358 -7.40 -11.28 7.56
CA TRP A 358 -5.99 -11.40 7.92
C TRP A 358 -5.34 -10.03 7.96
N THR A 359 -4.28 -9.89 8.74
CA THR A 359 -3.50 -8.65 8.81
C THR A 359 -2.12 -8.85 8.22
N ASP A 360 -1.56 -7.77 7.68
CA ASP A 360 -0.10 -7.69 7.59
C ASP A 360 0.54 -7.56 8.98
N ASP A 361 1.86 -7.46 9.00
CA ASP A 361 2.67 -7.23 10.18
C ASP A 361 2.84 -5.74 10.52
N ASN A 362 2.01 -4.88 9.92
CA ASN A 362 2.05 -3.42 9.95
C ASN A 362 3.18 -2.78 9.12
N PHE A 363 3.99 -3.58 8.43
CA PHE A 363 5.05 -3.12 7.52
C PHE A 363 4.83 -3.59 6.08
N GLY A 364 3.63 -4.09 5.78
CA GLY A 364 3.23 -4.55 4.46
C GLY A 364 3.45 -6.05 4.21
N TYR A 365 3.84 -6.87 5.19
CA TYR A 365 4.03 -8.31 4.97
C TYR A 365 2.87 -9.12 5.57
N ILE A 366 2.09 -9.81 4.72
CA ILE A 366 0.86 -10.50 5.12
C ILE A 366 1.19 -11.72 5.99
N ARG A 367 0.69 -11.75 7.23
CA ARG A 367 1.13 -12.71 8.24
C ARG A 367 0.59 -14.13 8.06
N ARG A 368 -0.57 -14.27 7.42
CA ARG A 368 -1.34 -15.51 7.31
C ARG A 368 -2.15 -15.52 6.02
N HIS A 369 -2.23 -16.68 5.39
CA HIS A 369 -3.03 -16.92 4.20
C HIS A 369 -3.94 -18.12 4.43
N ALA A 370 -5.16 -18.11 3.91
CA ALA A 370 -6.11 -19.20 4.14
C ALA A 370 -5.60 -20.55 3.58
N THR A 371 -5.73 -21.60 4.37
CA THR A 371 -5.45 -22.98 3.94
C THR A 371 -6.47 -23.42 2.88
N PRO A 372 -6.18 -24.49 2.10
CA PRO A 372 -7.17 -25.05 1.18
C PRO A 372 -8.51 -25.43 1.82
N GLU A 373 -8.51 -25.79 3.11
CA GLU A 373 -9.71 -26.10 3.87
C GLU A 373 -10.48 -24.84 4.28
N GLU A 374 -9.78 -23.86 4.86
CA GLU A 374 -10.33 -22.57 5.26
C GLU A 374 -11.00 -21.85 4.08
N ARG A 375 -10.44 -21.95 2.87
CA ARG A 375 -11.02 -21.36 1.64
C ARG A 375 -12.43 -21.83 1.28
N ARG A 376 -12.96 -22.89 1.91
CA ARG A 376 -14.32 -23.38 1.69
C ARG A 376 -15.39 -22.60 2.47
N ARG A 377 -14.99 -21.78 3.45
CA ARG A 377 -15.91 -21.02 4.30
C ARG A 377 -16.73 -20.02 3.47
N SER A 378 -18.03 -19.93 3.74
CA SER A 378 -18.95 -19.09 2.96
C SER A 378 -18.73 -17.60 3.17
N GLY A 379 -18.25 -17.18 4.35
CA GLY A 379 -17.89 -15.80 4.65
C GLY A 379 -16.64 -15.31 3.91
N GLY A 380 -15.80 -16.22 3.41
CA GLY A 380 -14.56 -15.88 2.72
C GLY A 380 -13.55 -15.14 3.59
N PHE A 381 -12.58 -14.48 2.94
CA PHE A 381 -11.47 -13.80 3.61
C PHE A 381 -11.27 -12.37 3.12
N GLY A 382 -10.64 -11.57 3.96
CA GLY A 382 -10.20 -10.22 3.66
C GLY A 382 -8.79 -9.94 4.16
N ILE A 383 -8.28 -8.75 3.86
CA ILE A 383 -7.00 -8.24 4.31
C ILE A 383 -7.21 -6.86 4.95
N TYR A 384 -6.61 -6.67 6.13
CA TYR A 384 -6.29 -5.37 6.70
C TYR A 384 -4.79 -5.11 6.52
N TYR A 385 -4.44 -4.05 5.78
CA TYR A 385 -3.08 -3.73 5.33
C TYR A 385 -2.65 -2.33 5.80
N HIS A 386 -1.35 -2.02 5.86
CA HIS A 386 -0.87 -0.71 6.31
C HIS A 386 -0.12 0.07 5.22
N ALA A 387 -0.60 1.29 4.93
CA ALA A 387 0.15 2.33 4.22
C ALA A 387 0.71 3.42 5.17
N SER A 388 0.33 3.33 6.46
CA SER A 388 0.74 4.20 7.56
C SER A 388 0.71 3.39 8.85
N TYR A 389 1.64 3.60 9.77
CA TYR A 389 1.63 2.88 11.05
C TYR A 389 2.33 3.61 12.20
N LEU A 390 1.61 3.78 13.30
CA LEU A 390 2.14 4.18 14.62
C LEU A 390 2.39 2.94 15.49
N GLY A 391 3.66 2.55 15.67
CA GLY A 391 3.97 1.42 16.53
C GLY A 391 5.37 0.83 16.40
N ALA A 392 5.52 -0.38 16.93
CA ALA A 392 6.80 -1.06 17.01
C ALA A 392 7.22 -1.69 15.67
N PRO A 393 8.54 -1.81 15.38
CA PRO A 393 9.65 -1.30 16.19
C PRO A 393 9.82 0.23 16.10
N LEU A 394 9.53 0.82 14.95
CA LEU A 394 9.51 2.27 14.73
C LEU A 394 8.34 2.64 13.81
N SER A 395 7.65 3.72 14.14
CA SER A 395 6.55 4.26 13.34
C SER A 395 7.03 4.75 11.98
N TRP A 396 6.11 4.82 11.02
CA TRP A 396 6.34 5.41 9.70
C TRP A 396 5.04 6.07 9.22
N LEU A 397 5.02 7.40 9.30
CA LEU A 397 3.81 8.24 9.19
C LEU A 397 4.02 9.47 8.30
N TRP A 398 5.27 9.75 7.88
CA TRP A 398 5.62 11.07 7.38
C TRP A 398 5.52 11.19 5.85
N VAL A 399 6.06 10.22 5.14
CA VAL A 399 6.11 10.17 3.68
C VAL A 399 5.74 8.78 3.19
N ASP A 400 5.14 8.69 2.00
CA ASP A 400 4.85 7.39 1.39
C ASP A 400 6.15 6.63 1.09
N THR A 401 6.36 5.53 1.82
CA THR A 401 7.51 4.65 1.67
C THR A 401 7.09 3.24 1.27
N LEU A 402 5.82 3.03 0.93
CA LEU A 402 5.27 1.73 0.57
C LEU A 402 5.26 1.58 -0.96
N PRO A 403 6.18 0.81 -1.57
CA PRO A 403 6.23 0.69 -3.01
C PRO A 403 5.01 -0.08 -3.55
N PRO A 404 4.40 0.37 -4.68
CA PRO A 404 3.37 -0.38 -5.38
C PRO A 404 3.78 -1.82 -5.73
N ALA A 405 5.07 -2.09 -5.95
CA ALA A 405 5.57 -3.44 -6.20
C ALA A 405 5.40 -4.39 -5.00
N LEU A 406 5.57 -3.90 -3.76
CA LEU A 406 5.31 -4.70 -2.55
C LEU A 406 3.82 -4.94 -2.37
N VAL A 407 3.00 -3.88 -2.53
CA VAL A 407 1.53 -3.98 -2.47
C VAL A 407 1.03 -5.03 -3.47
N TRP A 408 1.51 -4.98 -4.72
CA TRP A 408 1.13 -5.96 -5.73
C TRP A 408 1.52 -7.38 -5.32
N SER A 409 2.78 -7.59 -4.90
CA SER A 409 3.29 -8.91 -4.54
C SER A 409 2.51 -9.56 -3.39
N GLU A 410 2.23 -8.79 -2.32
CA GLU A 410 1.57 -9.31 -1.12
C GLU A 410 0.06 -9.47 -1.34
N MET A 411 -0.59 -8.46 -1.93
CA MET A 411 -2.04 -8.49 -2.13
C MET A 411 -2.45 -9.53 -3.18
N MET A 412 -1.65 -9.74 -4.23
CA MET A 412 -1.91 -10.82 -5.17
C MET A 412 -1.68 -12.20 -4.57
N ARG A 413 -0.69 -12.36 -3.68
CA ARG A 413 -0.54 -13.60 -2.91
C ARG A 413 -1.77 -13.89 -2.07
N ALA A 414 -2.30 -12.87 -1.38
CA ALA A 414 -3.54 -13.00 -0.61
C ALA A 414 -4.77 -13.30 -1.49
N TYR A 415 -4.91 -12.62 -2.64
CA TYR A 415 -6.00 -12.85 -3.58
C TYR A 415 -6.00 -14.29 -4.11
N GLU A 416 -4.84 -14.79 -4.54
CA GLU A 416 -4.67 -16.18 -5.02
C GLU A 416 -4.93 -17.23 -3.92
N HIS A 417 -4.90 -16.81 -2.65
CA HIS A 417 -5.26 -17.61 -1.47
C HIS A 417 -6.69 -17.32 -0.98
N GLY A 418 -7.54 -16.71 -1.80
CA GLY A 418 -8.98 -16.57 -1.56
C GLY A 418 -9.39 -15.34 -0.73
N ALA A 419 -8.48 -14.41 -0.44
CA ALA A 419 -8.82 -13.16 0.24
C ALA A 419 -9.33 -12.12 -0.76
N ASN A 420 -10.58 -12.27 -1.21
CA ASN A 420 -11.25 -11.38 -2.17
C ASN A 420 -12.58 -10.79 -1.63
N GLY A 421 -12.87 -10.99 -0.36
CA GLY A 421 -14.07 -10.47 0.30
C GLY A 421 -13.94 -9.01 0.71
N VAL A 422 -12.94 -8.68 1.54
CA VAL A 422 -12.81 -7.34 2.16
C VAL A 422 -11.36 -6.88 2.17
N TRP A 423 -11.01 -5.79 1.49
CA TRP A 423 -9.68 -5.17 1.55
C TRP A 423 -9.77 -3.78 2.14
N ILE A 424 -9.09 -3.56 3.27
CA ILE A 424 -8.99 -2.28 3.96
C ILE A 424 -7.52 -1.93 4.15
N VAL A 425 -7.12 -0.71 3.79
CA VAL A 425 -5.78 -0.18 4.05
C VAL A 425 -5.83 0.93 5.09
N ASN A 426 -4.98 0.86 6.11
CA ASN A 426 -4.70 1.99 6.99
C ASN A 426 -4.04 3.10 6.16
N ALA A 427 -4.78 4.16 5.91
CA ALA A 427 -4.37 5.29 5.08
C ALA A 427 -3.74 6.43 5.90
N GLY A 428 -3.59 6.27 7.22
CA GLY A 428 -3.18 7.36 8.09
C GLY A 428 -4.16 8.54 7.99
N ASP A 429 -3.60 9.73 7.78
CA ASP A 429 -4.31 10.97 7.50
C ASP A 429 -4.80 11.13 6.04
N ILE A 430 -4.74 10.08 5.20
CA ILE A 430 -4.81 10.10 3.72
C ILE A 430 -3.59 10.78 3.08
N LYS A 431 -3.19 11.95 3.59
CA LYS A 431 -1.97 12.65 3.20
C LYS A 431 -0.85 12.21 4.15
N ASN A 432 0.30 11.71 3.71
CA ASN A 432 0.83 11.69 2.34
C ASN A 432 0.82 10.27 1.73
N THR A 433 -0.23 9.46 1.94
CA THR A 433 -0.32 8.06 1.45
C THR A 433 -1.10 7.94 0.13
N GLU A 434 -1.31 9.06 -0.58
CA GLU A 434 -2.22 9.15 -1.73
C GLU A 434 -1.93 8.06 -2.77
N ARG A 435 -0.66 7.82 -3.06
CA ARG A 435 -0.23 6.90 -4.12
C ARG A 435 -0.39 5.44 -3.74
N SER A 436 0.15 5.02 -2.60
CA SER A 436 0.03 3.63 -2.15
C SER A 436 -1.44 3.25 -1.88
N MET A 437 -2.22 4.17 -1.33
CA MET A 437 -3.66 4.00 -1.15
C MET A 437 -4.40 3.89 -2.50
N GLU A 438 -4.12 4.77 -3.46
CA GLU A 438 -4.72 4.68 -4.81
C GLU A 438 -4.39 3.34 -5.47
N PHE A 439 -3.12 2.92 -5.46
CA PHE A 439 -2.72 1.65 -6.07
C PHE A 439 -3.38 0.44 -5.39
N PHE A 440 -3.51 0.47 -4.06
CA PHE A 440 -4.20 -0.59 -3.31
C PHE A 440 -5.65 -0.74 -3.76
N LEU A 441 -6.38 0.38 -3.92
CA LEU A 441 -7.78 0.38 -4.34
C LEU A 441 -7.94 0.03 -5.82
N ASP A 442 -7.05 0.52 -6.69
CA ASP A 442 -7.01 0.15 -8.11
C ASP A 442 -6.76 -1.35 -8.30
N LEU A 443 -5.80 -1.90 -7.54
CA LEU A 443 -5.54 -3.34 -7.53
C LEU A 443 -6.74 -4.13 -7.02
N ALA A 444 -7.45 -3.65 -6.00
CA ALA A 444 -8.66 -4.32 -5.50
C ALA A 444 -9.78 -4.41 -6.55
N TRP A 445 -9.88 -3.43 -7.46
CA TRP A 445 -10.80 -3.47 -8.59
C TRP A 445 -10.35 -4.46 -9.67
N HIS A 446 -9.03 -4.57 -9.92
CA HIS A 446 -8.43 -5.29 -11.04
C HIS A 446 -7.66 -6.58 -10.69
N ALA A 447 -7.77 -7.09 -9.46
CA ALA A 447 -6.95 -8.22 -8.98
C ALA A 447 -7.08 -9.49 -9.83
N ASP A 448 -8.25 -9.73 -10.44
CA ASP A 448 -8.49 -10.85 -11.36
C ASP A 448 -7.86 -10.66 -12.76
N ARG A 449 -7.36 -9.47 -13.08
CA ARG A 449 -6.84 -9.06 -14.39
C ARG A 449 -5.59 -8.17 -14.28
N THR A 450 -4.62 -8.60 -13.48
CA THR A 450 -3.33 -7.91 -13.26
C THR A 450 -2.12 -8.76 -13.62
N ASP A 451 -0.92 -8.16 -13.64
CA ASP A 451 0.36 -8.83 -13.90
C ASP A 451 1.53 -8.09 -13.22
N PRO A 452 2.73 -8.69 -13.14
CA PRO A 452 3.88 -8.11 -12.42
C PRO A 452 4.32 -6.71 -12.85
N SER A 453 3.95 -6.24 -14.05
CA SER A 453 4.28 -4.89 -14.52
C SER A 453 3.20 -3.84 -14.23
N ALA A 454 2.09 -4.24 -13.59
CA ALA A 454 1.02 -3.32 -13.17
C ALA A 454 1.52 -2.14 -12.30
N PRO A 455 2.43 -2.34 -11.31
CA PRO A 455 3.03 -1.24 -10.55
C PRO A 455 3.64 -0.15 -11.44
N GLU A 456 4.51 -0.51 -12.38
CA GLU A 456 5.17 0.47 -13.26
C GLU A 456 4.19 1.19 -14.18
N ARG A 457 3.20 0.45 -14.72
CA ARG A 457 2.14 1.05 -15.53
C ARG A 457 1.30 2.03 -14.72
N PHE A 458 0.96 1.69 -13.49
CA PHE A 458 0.24 2.58 -12.59
C PHE A 458 1.00 3.89 -12.36
N MET A 459 2.30 3.80 -12.05
CA MET A 459 3.16 4.98 -11.83
C MET A 459 3.19 5.91 -13.05
N ARG A 460 3.30 5.33 -14.26
CA ARG A 460 3.29 6.13 -15.50
C ARG A 460 1.92 6.74 -15.78
N LYS A 461 0.83 5.97 -15.61
CA LYS A 461 -0.54 6.44 -15.88
C LYS A 461 -0.96 7.56 -14.95
N THR A 462 -0.67 7.46 -13.65
CA THR A 462 -0.99 8.52 -12.69
C THR A 462 -0.14 9.76 -12.92
N ALA A 463 1.14 9.60 -13.24
CA ALA A 463 1.98 10.73 -13.63
C ALA A 463 1.49 11.44 -14.91
N GLU A 464 1.02 10.69 -15.91
CA GLU A 464 0.41 11.26 -17.12
C GLU A 464 -0.90 11.99 -16.82
N ARG A 465 -1.76 11.39 -15.99
CA ARG A 465 -3.02 12.00 -15.54
C ARG A 465 -2.78 13.32 -14.82
N ASP A 466 -1.83 13.35 -13.89
CA ASP A 466 -1.68 14.48 -12.95
C ASP A 466 -0.74 15.58 -13.48
N PHE A 467 0.24 15.23 -14.32
CA PHE A 467 1.29 16.16 -14.79
C PHE A 467 1.46 16.21 -16.32
N GLY A 468 0.63 15.48 -17.06
CA GLY A 468 0.65 15.46 -18.51
C GLY A 468 1.62 14.44 -19.12
N LYS A 469 1.30 14.03 -20.35
CA LYS A 469 2.01 12.97 -21.09
C LYS A 469 3.50 13.25 -21.32
N GLU A 470 3.86 14.50 -21.53
CA GLU A 470 5.24 14.90 -21.85
C GLU A 470 6.24 14.52 -20.73
N HIS A 471 5.82 14.66 -19.47
CA HIS A 471 6.70 14.46 -18.31
C HIS A 471 6.43 13.14 -17.57
N ALA A 472 5.38 12.41 -17.92
CA ALA A 472 4.91 11.22 -17.23
C ALA A 472 6.01 10.18 -16.96
N ALA A 473 6.83 9.88 -17.97
CA ALA A 473 7.90 8.89 -17.84
C ALA A 473 9.00 9.34 -16.85
N ALA A 474 9.38 10.62 -16.89
CA ALA A 474 10.40 11.17 -16.01
C ALA A 474 9.91 11.33 -14.56
N VAL A 475 8.63 11.70 -14.37
CA VAL A 475 8.02 11.74 -13.04
C VAL A 475 7.91 10.32 -12.46
N ALA A 476 7.48 9.33 -13.26
CA ALA A 476 7.45 7.94 -12.83
C ALA A 476 8.84 7.40 -12.43
N ASP A 477 9.90 7.76 -13.18
CA ASP A 477 11.28 7.42 -12.82
C ASP A 477 11.70 8.00 -11.46
N VAL A 478 11.44 9.30 -11.24
CA VAL A 478 11.72 9.97 -9.95
C VAL A 478 11.03 9.23 -8.80
N LEU A 479 9.77 8.86 -8.98
CA LEU A 479 9.02 8.17 -7.93
C LEU A 479 9.48 6.73 -7.70
N ASN A 480 9.85 6.01 -8.75
CA ASN A 480 10.43 4.66 -8.63
C ASN A 480 11.78 4.71 -7.88
N ARG A 481 12.64 5.66 -8.20
CA ARG A 481 13.92 5.87 -7.49
C ARG A 481 13.72 6.30 -6.04
N LEU A 482 12.71 7.14 -5.77
CA LEU A 482 12.32 7.50 -4.40
C LEU A 482 11.93 6.25 -3.60
N HIS A 483 11.06 5.42 -4.15
CA HIS A 483 10.65 4.18 -3.49
C HIS A 483 11.82 3.21 -3.31
N ALA A 484 12.75 3.09 -4.27
CA ALA A 484 13.94 2.25 -4.10
C ALA A 484 14.81 2.70 -2.91
N ILE A 485 15.04 4.02 -2.77
CA ILE A 485 15.77 4.59 -1.63
C ILE A 485 15.06 4.30 -0.30
N ASN A 486 13.74 4.56 -0.25
CA ASN A 486 12.94 4.42 0.97
C ASN A 486 12.62 2.95 1.32
N PHE A 487 12.61 2.04 0.35
CA PHE A 487 12.44 0.60 0.58
C PHE A 487 13.66 0.03 1.30
N SER A 488 14.88 0.38 0.87
CA SER A 488 16.10 -0.06 1.57
C SER A 488 16.15 0.44 3.02
N ARG A 489 15.70 1.67 3.27
CA ARG A 489 15.53 2.23 4.62
C ARG A 489 14.60 3.45 4.59
N LYS A 490 13.49 3.42 5.34
CA LYS A 490 12.53 4.52 5.43
C LYS A 490 13.18 5.77 6.04
N ALA A 491 12.65 6.96 5.74
CA ALA A 491 13.19 8.22 6.23
C ALA A 491 13.19 8.29 7.77
N GLU A 492 12.14 7.77 8.40
CA GLU A 492 11.99 7.69 9.85
C GLU A 492 12.88 6.62 10.48
N HIS A 493 13.41 5.69 9.69
CA HIS A 493 14.12 4.51 10.20
C HIS A 493 15.64 4.64 10.07
N LEU A 494 16.18 5.78 9.65
CA LEU A 494 17.62 5.95 9.42
C LEU A 494 18.51 5.65 10.64
N GLN A 495 17.98 5.71 11.86
CA GLN A 495 18.72 5.37 13.08
C GLN A 495 18.48 3.91 13.56
N TRP A 496 17.39 3.25 13.13
CA TRP A 496 16.87 1.91 13.51
C TRP A 496 16.70 1.58 15.00
N HIS A 497 17.26 2.35 15.91
CA HIS A 497 17.13 2.08 17.33
C HIS A 497 16.17 3.07 17.99
N SER A 498 15.27 2.55 18.82
CA SER A 498 14.22 3.33 19.48
C SER A 498 14.77 4.15 20.63
N THR A 499 14.00 5.16 21.06
CA THR A 499 14.25 5.87 22.33
C THR A 499 14.46 4.88 23.48
N GLY A 500 15.48 5.15 24.31
CA GLY A 500 15.82 4.31 25.46
C GLY A 500 16.69 3.09 25.17
N THR A 501 17.11 2.89 23.91
CA THR A 501 18.13 1.89 23.56
C THR A 501 19.51 2.53 23.41
N PRO A 502 20.62 1.81 23.67
CA PRO A 502 21.95 2.32 23.41
C PRO A 502 22.10 2.76 21.96
N TYR A 503 22.82 3.86 21.73
CA TYR A 503 23.13 4.32 20.39
C TYR A 503 23.82 3.20 19.58
N LYS A 504 23.37 3.04 18.34
CA LYS A 504 23.98 2.14 17.37
C LYS A 504 24.35 2.94 16.12
N PRO A 505 25.61 2.88 15.66
CA PRO A 505 25.97 3.51 14.39
C PRO A 505 25.25 2.82 13.25
N THR A 506 25.16 3.51 12.11
CA THR A 506 24.65 2.89 10.89
C THR A 506 25.54 1.73 10.43
N GLU A 507 24.90 0.69 9.88
CA GLU A 507 25.59 -0.46 9.26
C GLU A 507 26.14 -0.12 7.87
N LEU A 508 25.65 0.95 7.24
CA LEU A 508 26.18 1.44 5.97
C LEU A 508 27.62 1.90 6.16
N ASN A 509 28.52 1.42 5.31
CA ASN A 509 29.90 1.90 5.28
C ASN A 509 30.00 3.30 4.65
N GLU A 510 31.14 3.98 4.81
CA GLU A 510 31.36 5.35 4.26
C GLU A 510 31.04 5.46 2.76
N ALA A 511 31.34 4.44 1.95
CA ALA A 511 31.07 4.46 0.51
C ALA A 511 29.57 4.31 0.20
N GLU A 512 28.87 3.40 0.90
CA GLU A 512 27.41 3.25 0.78
C GLU A 512 26.67 4.51 1.22
N ILE A 513 27.17 5.17 2.27
CA ILE A 513 26.66 6.47 2.72
C ILE A 513 26.78 7.51 1.60
N GLU A 514 27.97 7.71 1.05
CA GLU A 514 28.16 8.73 0.00
C GLU A 514 27.41 8.37 -1.29
N GLN A 515 27.31 7.09 -1.64
CA GLN A 515 26.48 6.63 -2.76
C GLN A 515 25.01 6.98 -2.54
N ARG A 516 24.48 6.72 -1.34
CA ARG A 516 23.08 7.02 -0.99
C ARG A 516 22.81 8.52 -0.97
N LEU A 517 23.72 9.32 -0.40
CA LEU A 517 23.63 10.78 -0.43
C LEU A 517 23.68 11.32 -1.86
N GLY A 518 24.58 10.81 -2.70
CA GLY A 518 24.65 11.13 -4.11
C GLY A 518 23.37 10.79 -4.88
N ALA A 519 22.78 9.62 -4.62
CA ALA A 519 21.51 9.19 -5.21
C ALA A 519 20.34 10.12 -4.79
N CYS A 520 20.26 10.49 -3.51
CA CYS A 520 19.27 11.43 -3.00
C CYS A 520 19.43 12.82 -3.63
N ALA A 521 20.65 13.34 -3.69
CA ALA A 521 20.94 14.64 -4.28
C ALA A 521 20.65 14.65 -5.79
N GLY A 522 20.97 13.57 -6.51
CA GLY A 522 20.60 13.40 -7.91
C GLY A 522 19.09 13.41 -8.11
N LEU A 523 18.36 12.64 -7.29
CA LEU A 523 16.91 12.59 -7.32
C LEU A 523 16.26 13.95 -7.07
N LEU A 524 16.76 14.71 -6.10
CA LEU A 524 16.29 16.07 -5.82
C LEU A 524 16.52 17.02 -7.00
N ARG A 525 17.70 16.97 -7.63
CA ARG A 525 18.00 17.79 -8.82
C ARG A 525 17.05 17.46 -9.98
N ASP A 526 16.84 16.18 -10.26
CA ASP A 526 15.98 15.73 -11.35
C ASP A 526 14.52 16.16 -11.10
N SER A 527 14.03 15.98 -9.86
CA SER A 527 12.69 16.41 -9.46
C SER A 527 12.50 17.93 -9.55
N ALA A 528 13.50 18.72 -9.13
CA ALA A 528 13.46 20.18 -9.24
C ALA A 528 13.46 20.66 -10.71
N ALA A 529 14.23 20.00 -11.58
CA ALA A 529 14.25 20.29 -13.01
C ALA A 529 12.90 20.00 -13.69
N LEU A 530 12.20 18.94 -13.25
CA LEU A 530 10.83 18.65 -13.70
C LEU A 530 9.84 19.70 -13.19
N ALA A 531 9.88 20.04 -11.91
CA ALA A 531 9.00 21.06 -11.32
C ALA A 531 9.07 22.41 -12.07
N ALA A 532 10.27 22.79 -12.53
CA ALA A 532 10.48 24.03 -13.27
C ALA A 532 9.80 24.02 -14.67
N LYS A 533 9.69 22.85 -15.30
CA LYS A 533 9.05 22.66 -16.62
C LYS A 533 7.52 22.63 -16.54
N LEU A 534 6.97 22.30 -15.37
CA LEU A 534 5.52 22.22 -15.20
C LEU A 534 4.84 23.59 -15.20
N PRO A 535 3.61 23.68 -15.74
CA PRO A 535 2.78 24.88 -15.64
C PRO A 535 2.60 25.34 -14.19
N PRO A 536 2.52 26.66 -13.91
CA PRO A 536 2.35 27.17 -12.55
C PRO A 536 1.21 26.52 -11.77
N ALA A 537 0.08 26.25 -12.43
CA ALA A 537 -1.10 25.62 -11.83
C ALA A 537 -0.86 24.17 -11.35
N ALA A 538 0.15 23.47 -11.90
CA ALA A 538 0.48 22.10 -11.51
C ALA A 538 1.54 22.02 -10.40
N ARG A 539 2.21 23.14 -10.07
CA ARG A 539 3.39 23.12 -9.18
C ARG A 539 3.06 22.80 -7.72
N ASP A 540 1.88 23.19 -7.25
CA ASP A 540 1.43 22.84 -5.89
C ASP A 540 1.11 21.35 -5.77
N ALA A 541 0.38 20.79 -6.74
CA ALA A 541 0.14 19.35 -6.87
C ALA A 541 1.45 18.56 -6.98
N TYR A 542 2.38 19.04 -7.82
CA TYR A 542 3.69 18.40 -7.97
C TYR A 542 4.50 18.47 -6.68
N PHE A 543 4.49 19.61 -5.99
CA PHE A 543 5.21 19.73 -4.73
C PHE A 543 4.68 18.75 -3.69
N GLN A 544 3.37 18.63 -3.50
CA GLN A 544 2.85 17.72 -2.48
C GLN A 544 2.99 16.23 -2.85
N LEU A 545 2.75 15.86 -4.11
CA LEU A 545 2.77 14.44 -4.54
C LEU A 545 4.18 13.91 -4.88
N VAL A 546 5.12 14.77 -5.27
CA VAL A 546 6.45 14.38 -5.76
C VAL A 546 7.57 15.16 -5.08
N GLY A 547 7.52 16.50 -5.12
CA GLY A 547 8.62 17.35 -4.70
C GLY A 547 8.95 17.27 -3.20
N TYR A 548 7.93 17.28 -2.34
CA TYR A 548 8.05 17.20 -0.89
C TYR A 548 8.63 15.87 -0.43
N PRO A 549 8.07 14.69 -0.81
CA PRO A 549 8.64 13.43 -0.36
C PRO A 549 10.08 13.22 -0.87
N VAL A 550 10.41 13.68 -2.10
CA VAL A 550 11.80 13.68 -2.59
C VAL A 550 12.71 14.56 -1.74
N ALA A 551 12.31 15.82 -1.49
CA ALA A 551 13.14 16.77 -0.75
C ALA A 551 13.29 16.42 0.73
N ILE A 552 12.26 15.84 1.34
CA ILE A 552 12.33 15.33 2.72
C ILE A 552 13.23 14.10 2.79
N THR A 553 13.06 13.12 1.90
CA THR A 553 13.96 11.95 1.87
C THR A 553 15.41 12.42 1.71
N GLU A 554 15.71 13.36 0.82
CA GLU A 554 17.06 13.91 0.68
C GLU A 554 17.57 14.55 1.98
N ALA A 555 16.84 15.51 2.53
CA ALA A 555 17.31 16.29 3.68
C ALA A 555 17.46 15.43 4.95
N VAL A 556 16.61 14.41 5.14
CA VAL A 556 16.68 13.51 6.30
C VAL A 556 17.88 12.57 6.19
N ASN A 557 18.15 12.05 4.98
CA ASN A 557 19.35 11.27 4.72
C ASN A 557 20.62 12.11 4.91
N GLU A 558 20.65 13.34 4.39
CA GLU A 558 21.79 14.23 4.61
C GLU A 558 22.00 14.55 6.09
N ARG A 559 20.94 14.94 6.82
CA ARG A 559 20.99 15.23 8.25
C ARG A 559 21.61 14.07 9.05
N TYR A 560 21.09 12.86 8.85
CA TYR A 560 21.53 11.69 9.60
C TYR A 560 22.94 11.24 9.19
N PHE A 561 23.18 11.01 7.90
CA PHE A 561 24.45 10.40 7.48
C PHE A 561 25.63 11.35 7.50
N ARG A 562 25.43 12.66 7.30
CA ARG A 562 26.51 13.63 7.54
C ARG A 562 26.89 13.68 9.02
N SER A 563 25.93 13.47 9.92
CA SER A 563 26.23 13.33 11.36
C SER A 563 27.06 12.07 11.64
N GLU A 564 26.73 10.92 11.02
CA GLU A 564 27.51 9.68 11.15
C GLU A 564 28.94 9.83 10.61
N LEU A 565 29.11 10.48 9.44
CA LEU A 565 30.42 10.74 8.86
C LEU A 565 31.26 11.70 9.71
N ALA A 566 30.66 12.76 10.28
CA ALA A 566 31.36 13.65 11.20
C ALA A 566 31.89 12.92 12.45
N ARG A 567 31.12 11.94 12.96
CA ARG A 567 31.56 11.09 14.08
C ARG A 567 32.74 10.22 13.67
N ALA A 568 32.67 9.59 12.50
CA ALA A 568 33.75 8.81 11.92
C ALA A 568 35.03 9.64 11.70
N ASP A 569 34.91 10.84 11.12
CA ASP A 569 36.02 11.76 10.88
C ASP A 569 36.76 12.11 12.16
N SER A 570 36.00 12.43 13.22
CA SER A 570 36.56 12.78 14.53
C SER A 570 37.45 11.66 15.11
N VAL A 571 37.03 10.39 14.97
CA VAL A 571 37.78 9.23 15.46
C VAL A 571 38.95 8.88 14.54
N ARG A 572 38.80 9.08 13.23
CA ARG A 572 39.79 8.76 12.20
C ARG A 572 40.81 9.89 11.98
N GLY A 573 40.76 10.97 12.76
CA GLY A 573 41.70 12.10 12.67
C GLY A 573 41.50 12.99 11.44
N ARG A 574 40.30 13.00 10.86
CA ARG A 574 39.90 13.88 9.74
C ARG A 574 39.06 15.05 10.27
N ALA A 575 38.96 16.13 9.49
CA ALA A 575 38.20 17.33 9.85
C ALA A 575 36.67 17.10 9.75
N PRO A 576 35.90 17.11 10.85
CA PRO A 576 34.46 16.80 10.83
C PRO A 576 33.55 18.01 10.49
N GLU A 577 34.10 19.23 10.38
CA GLU A 577 33.34 20.48 10.36
C GLU A 577 32.37 20.59 9.18
N ALA A 578 32.80 20.17 7.98
CA ALA A 578 31.97 20.21 6.78
C ALA A 578 30.73 19.29 6.92
N ASN A 579 30.95 18.08 7.42
CA ASN A 579 29.88 17.12 7.67
C ASN A 579 28.91 17.62 8.77
N LYS A 580 29.42 18.25 9.84
CA LYS A 580 28.57 18.88 10.87
C LYS A 580 27.70 20.01 10.30
N ALA A 581 28.30 20.91 9.50
CA ALA A 581 27.59 22.03 8.89
C ALA A 581 26.46 21.55 7.97
N ALA A 582 26.75 20.58 7.09
CA ALA A 582 25.76 20.00 6.19
C ALA A 582 24.58 19.36 6.94
N ALA A 583 24.85 18.65 8.06
CA ALA A 583 23.79 18.07 8.87
C ALA A 583 22.86 19.12 9.50
N ILE A 584 23.41 20.24 9.98
CA ILE A 584 22.64 21.36 10.55
C ILE A 584 21.78 22.02 9.47
N GLU A 585 22.37 22.33 8.31
CA GLU A 585 21.66 22.94 7.17
C GLU A 585 20.50 22.06 6.71
N ALA A 586 20.73 20.75 6.59
CA ALA A 586 19.68 19.79 6.23
C ALA A 586 18.52 19.79 7.25
N GLY A 587 18.82 19.92 8.54
CA GLY A 587 17.80 20.10 9.59
C GLY A 587 16.96 21.37 9.45
N GLU A 588 17.55 22.47 8.99
CA GLU A 588 16.80 23.69 8.65
C GLU A 588 15.96 23.54 7.38
N ARG A 589 16.47 22.82 6.38
CA ARG A 589 15.74 22.53 5.14
C ARG A 589 14.47 21.73 5.44
N ILE A 590 14.52 20.72 6.32
CA ILE A 590 13.34 19.96 6.76
C ILE A 590 12.26 20.91 7.30
N ARG A 591 12.62 21.82 8.23
CA ARG A 591 11.68 22.80 8.81
C ARG A 591 11.07 23.72 7.75
N LYS A 592 11.88 24.20 6.80
CA LYS A 592 11.42 25.06 5.69
C LYS A 592 10.48 24.32 4.74
N LEU A 593 10.79 23.07 4.40
CA LEU A 593 9.96 22.22 3.53
C LEU A 593 8.60 21.93 4.17
N THR A 594 8.57 21.55 5.45
CA THR A 594 7.32 21.31 6.19
C THR A 594 6.49 22.59 6.34
N SER A 595 7.14 23.75 6.56
CA SER A 595 6.43 25.03 6.56
C SER A 595 5.86 25.38 5.18
N ARG A 596 6.59 25.13 4.09
CA ARG A 596 6.10 25.35 2.73
C ARG A 596 4.89 24.47 2.42
N TYR A 597 4.89 23.20 2.83
CA TYR A 597 3.74 22.31 2.63
C TYR A 597 2.51 22.84 3.36
N ASN A 598 2.64 23.15 4.65
CA ASN A 598 1.50 23.57 5.45
C ASN A 598 1.01 24.98 5.07
N ASN A 599 1.91 25.92 4.83
CA ASN A 599 1.58 27.35 4.76
C ASN A 599 1.73 27.96 3.37
N GLY A 600 2.50 27.33 2.47
CA GLY A 600 2.94 27.91 1.21
C GLY A 600 2.17 27.43 -0.03
N ILE A 601 1.89 26.13 -0.13
CA ILE A 601 1.14 25.58 -1.27
C ILE A 601 -0.36 25.80 -1.14
N ALA A 602 -1.06 25.92 -2.27
CA ALA A 602 -2.51 26.04 -2.36
C ALA A 602 -3.07 27.13 -1.42
N LYS A 603 -2.33 28.24 -1.27
CA LYS A 603 -2.66 29.36 -0.38
C LYS A 603 -2.89 28.94 1.09
N GLY A 604 -2.19 27.89 1.55
CA GLY A 604 -2.29 27.37 2.91
C GLY A 604 -3.50 26.47 3.16
N LYS A 605 -4.12 25.92 2.10
CA LYS A 605 -5.21 24.93 2.21
C LYS A 605 -4.88 23.78 3.16
N TRP A 606 -3.62 23.33 3.15
CA TRP A 606 -3.12 22.16 3.89
C TRP A 606 -2.46 22.52 5.22
N ARG A 607 -2.84 23.64 5.83
CA ARG A 607 -2.22 24.13 7.06
C ARG A 607 -2.38 23.15 8.22
N GLY A 608 -1.25 22.62 8.68
CA GLY A 608 -1.16 21.74 9.83
C GLY A 608 -1.45 20.27 9.52
N VAL A 609 -1.54 19.89 8.24
CA VAL A 609 -1.79 18.49 7.84
C VAL A 609 -0.52 17.64 7.84
N VAL A 610 0.67 18.26 7.75
CA VAL A 610 1.95 17.53 7.79
C VAL A 610 2.76 17.92 9.01
N THR A 611 3.15 16.92 9.79
CA THR A 611 4.04 17.03 10.95
C THR A 611 5.39 16.38 10.66
N GLU A 612 6.52 16.96 11.11
CA GLU A 612 7.84 16.32 10.98
C GLU A 612 7.84 14.95 11.66
N ASN A 613 8.39 13.92 11.00
CA ASN A 613 8.28 12.49 11.37
C ASN A 613 6.85 11.93 11.42
N GLY A 614 5.82 12.70 11.02
CA GLY A 614 4.40 12.30 11.09
C GLY A 614 3.86 12.16 12.52
N VAL A 615 4.65 12.44 13.55
CA VAL A 615 4.25 12.37 14.96
C VAL A 615 4.90 13.47 15.77
N SER A 616 4.19 14.02 16.75
CA SER A 616 4.77 14.97 17.69
C SER A 616 6.00 14.40 18.41
N ALA A 617 7.08 15.17 18.51
CA ALA A 617 8.32 14.76 19.19
C ALA A 617 8.14 14.38 20.69
N LYS A 618 6.98 14.69 21.28
CA LYS A 618 6.65 14.38 22.68
C LYS A 618 5.72 13.17 22.85
N SER A 619 5.14 12.66 21.76
CA SER A 619 4.14 11.59 21.80
C SER A 619 4.77 10.27 21.37
N TRP A 620 4.42 9.14 21.99
CA TRP A 620 4.89 7.81 21.53
C TRP A 620 6.41 7.69 21.32
N THR A 621 7.21 8.35 22.18
CA THR A 621 8.68 8.45 22.02
C THR A 621 9.37 7.10 21.87
N ARG A 622 8.82 6.04 22.47
CA ARG A 622 9.29 4.66 22.33
C ARG A 622 9.28 4.14 20.88
N PHE A 623 8.40 4.63 20.01
CA PHE A 623 8.30 4.22 18.61
C PHE A 623 8.94 5.22 17.65
N GLN A 624 9.64 6.22 18.19
CA GLN A 624 10.40 7.19 17.41
C GLN A 624 11.90 6.92 17.49
N PRO A 625 12.67 7.38 16.49
CA PRO A 625 14.13 7.46 16.58
C PRO A 625 14.55 8.19 17.85
N SER A 626 15.64 7.73 18.46
CA SER A 626 16.11 8.34 19.70
C SER A 626 16.55 9.78 19.47
N SER A 627 15.91 10.73 20.18
CA SER A 627 16.31 12.13 20.21
C SER A 627 17.50 12.41 21.16
N SER A 628 17.99 11.39 21.85
CA SER A 628 19.15 11.50 22.75
C SER A 628 20.41 11.87 21.96
N GLU A 629 21.21 12.78 22.50
CA GLU A 629 22.54 13.05 21.96
C GLU A 629 23.38 11.76 21.93
N PRO A 630 23.97 11.39 20.78
CA PRO A 630 24.86 10.23 20.70
C PRO A 630 26.04 10.37 21.67
N PRO A 631 26.54 9.26 22.26
CA PRO A 631 27.75 9.31 23.09
C PRO A 631 28.96 9.80 22.29
N ALA A 632 30.01 10.25 22.99
CA ALA A 632 31.27 10.62 22.36
C ALA A 632 31.76 9.51 21.40
N PRO A 633 32.25 9.87 20.20
CA PRO A 633 32.58 8.89 19.19
C PRO A 633 33.86 8.12 19.56
N THR A 634 33.86 6.81 19.32
CA THR A 634 34.94 5.85 19.54
C THR A 634 35.03 4.92 18.32
N SER A 635 36.09 4.12 18.22
CA SER A 635 36.23 3.15 17.11
C SER A 635 35.12 2.09 17.04
N GLN A 636 34.36 1.90 18.13
CA GLN A 636 33.31 0.89 18.25
C GLN A 636 31.91 1.42 17.93
N ASN A 637 31.71 2.74 17.83
CA ASN A 637 30.40 3.38 17.67
C ASN A 637 30.34 4.40 16.51
N ILE A 638 31.07 4.09 15.43
CA ILE A 638 31.07 4.84 14.17
C ILE A 638 30.75 3.90 13.01
N CYS A 639 30.31 4.46 11.88
CA CYS A 639 30.04 3.68 10.68
C CYS A 639 31.31 2.94 10.18
N PRO A 640 31.17 1.77 9.53
CA PRO A 640 32.30 1.06 8.94
C PRO A 640 33.04 1.91 7.90
N PRO A 641 34.38 1.76 7.76
CA PRO A 641 35.13 2.45 6.71
C PRO A 641 34.71 1.94 5.32
N ALA A 642 34.97 2.74 4.28
CA ALA A 642 34.77 2.29 2.91
C ALA A 642 35.52 0.96 2.63
N PRO A 643 34.93 0.06 1.81
CA PRO A 643 35.58 -1.17 1.40
C PRO A 643 36.88 -0.90 0.63
N SER A 644 37.79 -1.87 0.64
CA SER A 644 39.03 -1.75 -0.11
C SER A 644 38.74 -1.68 -1.61
N ALA A 645 39.49 -0.87 -2.37
CA ALA A 645 39.34 -0.82 -3.81
C ALA A 645 39.52 -2.22 -4.41
N ARG A 646 38.48 -2.75 -5.06
CA ARG A 646 38.55 -4.07 -5.69
C ARG A 646 39.46 -4.00 -6.91
N ALA A 647 40.34 -4.99 -7.04
CA ALA A 647 41.22 -5.11 -8.19
C ALA A 647 40.41 -5.21 -9.49
N SER A 648 40.95 -4.65 -10.59
CA SER A 648 40.34 -4.78 -11.91
C SER A 648 40.18 -6.25 -12.30
N VAL A 649 38.97 -6.65 -12.64
CA VAL A 649 38.68 -8.04 -13.04
C VAL A 649 39.14 -8.26 -14.49
N SER A 650 40.11 -9.15 -14.70
CA SER A 650 40.46 -9.60 -16.05
C SER A 650 39.31 -10.42 -16.62
N ARG A 651 38.79 -10.02 -17.79
CA ARG A 651 37.70 -10.74 -18.46
C ARG A 651 38.17 -12.14 -18.89
N PRO A 652 37.54 -13.23 -18.41
CA PRO A 652 37.91 -14.58 -18.79
C PRO A 652 37.54 -14.87 -20.24
N SER A 653 38.20 -15.85 -20.85
CA SER A 653 37.85 -16.30 -22.19
C SER A 653 36.42 -16.85 -22.23
N GLY A 654 35.67 -16.51 -23.29
CA GLY A 654 34.29 -16.96 -23.49
C GLY A 654 33.21 -16.20 -22.70
N VAL A 655 33.58 -15.12 -21.99
CA VAL A 655 32.64 -14.25 -21.28
C VAL A 655 31.62 -13.61 -22.24
N ARG A 656 30.38 -13.48 -21.78
CA ARG A 656 29.26 -12.86 -22.50
C ARG A 656 28.61 -11.79 -21.64
N ALA A 657 27.91 -10.85 -22.29
CA ALA A 657 27.04 -9.92 -21.57
C ALA A 657 26.00 -10.71 -20.76
N GLY A 658 25.80 -10.31 -19.50
CA GLY A 658 24.94 -11.00 -18.54
C GLY A 658 25.59 -12.14 -17.76
N ASP A 659 26.81 -12.57 -18.09
CA ASP A 659 27.59 -13.48 -17.24
C ASP A 659 28.08 -12.74 -15.99
N PHE A 660 28.41 -13.48 -14.93
CA PHE A 660 28.98 -12.93 -13.70
C PHE A 660 30.44 -13.35 -13.55
N VAL A 661 31.32 -12.45 -13.10
CA VAL A 661 32.75 -12.77 -12.95
C VAL A 661 33.22 -12.39 -11.55
N GLU A 662 33.87 -13.32 -10.86
CA GLU A 662 34.45 -13.11 -9.53
C GLU A 662 35.25 -11.80 -9.46
N ALA A 663 34.92 -10.97 -8.47
CA ALA A 663 35.61 -9.72 -8.19
C ALA A 663 35.98 -9.66 -6.70
N GLY A 664 37.28 -9.73 -6.41
CA GLY A 664 37.77 -9.71 -5.02
C GLY A 664 37.26 -10.90 -4.21
N ARG A 665 37.30 -12.12 -4.77
CA ARG A 665 36.82 -13.36 -4.12
C ARG A 665 35.33 -13.36 -3.79
N VAL A 666 34.54 -12.63 -4.55
CA VAL A 666 33.08 -12.57 -4.40
C VAL A 666 32.43 -12.63 -5.77
N VAL A 667 31.34 -13.39 -5.88
CA VAL A 667 30.38 -13.29 -7.00
C VAL A 667 29.07 -12.74 -6.42
N SER A 668 28.58 -11.66 -6.99
CA SER A 668 27.36 -10.96 -6.56
C SER A 668 26.37 -10.87 -7.71
N ILE A 669 25.15 -11.34 -7.48
CA ILE A 669 24.10 -11.57 -8.49
C ILE A 669 22.80 -10.96 -7.98
N ASP A 670 22.24 -10.01 -8.71
CA ASP A 670 20.87 -9.55 -8.46
C ASP A 670 19.90 -10.58 -9.07
N ALA A 671 18.90 -11.01 -8.30
CA ALA A 671 18.16 -12.23 -8.63
C ALA A 671 17.36 -12.12 -9.94
N GLY A 672 16.97 -10.91 -10.35
CA GLY A 672 16.29 -10.63 -11.61
C GLY A 672 17.17 -10.81 -12.86
N HIS A 673 18.49 -10.87 -12.73
CA HIS A 673 19.44 -10.93 -13.85
C HIS A 673 19.87 -12.37 -14.21
N PHE A 674 18.93 -13.30 -14.24
CA PHE A 674 19.20 -14.68 -14.66
C PHE A 674 19.54 -14.79 -16.15
N THR A 675 20.32 -15.81 -16.50
CA THR A 675 20.73 -16.13 -17.87
C THR A 675 19.78 -17.11 -18.58
N THR A 676 19.20 -18.05 -17.81
CA THR A 676 18.22 -19.01 -18.31
C THR A 676 17.08 -19.15 -17.30
N LYS A 677 15.86 -19.42 -17.78
CA LYS A 677 14.70 -19.73 -16.95
C LYS A 677 14.06 -21.04 -17.39
N HIS A 678 13.72 -21.88 -16.42
CA HIS A 678 12.97 -23.12 -16.60
C HIS A 678 11.66 -23.02 -15.83
N ASP A 679 10.55 -22.81 -16.52
CA ASP A 679 9.22 -22.81 -15.91
C ASP A 679 8.69 -24.25 -15.81
N GLY A 680 7.95 -24.53 -14.75
CA GLY A 680 7.13 -25.74 -14.64
C GLY A 680 5.81 -25.59 -15.41
N PRO A 681 5.03 -26.67 -15.57
CA PRO A 681 3.81 -26.64 -16.36
C PRO A 681 2.71 -25.72 -15.78
N LYS A 682 2.74 -25.45 -14.48
CA LYS A 682 1.71 -24.67 -13.77
C LYS A 682 2.23 -23.44 -13.03
N ALA A 683 3.56 -23.31 -12.88
CA ALA A 683 4.17 -22.27 -12.08
C ALA A 683 5.57 -21.95 -12.61
N GLY A 684 6.02 -20.72 -12.40
CA GLY A 684 7.32 -20.28 -12.87
C GLY A 684 7.82 -19.03 -12.19
N TRP A 685 9.13 -18.82 -12.23
CA TRP A 685 9.77 -17.64 -11.66
C TRP A 685 9.43 -16.39 -12.48
N ARG A 686 9.13 -15.29 -11.81
CA ARG A 686 8.81 -14.00 -12.41
C ARG A 686 9.59 -12.91 -11.70
N VAL A 687 10.13 -11.97 -12.48
CA VAL A 687 10.69 -10.73 -11.95
C VAL A 687 9.53 -9.83 -11.55
N ILE A 688 9.64 -9.21 -10.38
CA ILE A 688 8.75 -8.14 -9.92
C ILE A 688 9.56 -6.83 -9.96
N PRO A 689 9.39 -6.02 -11.02
CA PRO A 689 10.13 -4.77 -11.15
C PRO A 689 9.84 -3.80 -9.99
N GLY A 690 10.87 -3.16 -9.48
CA GLY A 690 10.80 -2.23 -8.35
C GLY A 690 10.69 -2.86 -6.97
N LEU A 691 10.70 -4.20 -6.85
CA LEU A 691 10.67 -4.91 -5.57
C LEU A 691 12.08 -5.33 -5.12
N GLY A 692 12.32 -5.30 -3.81
CA GLY A 692 13.61 -5.65 -3.22
C GLY A 692 14.59 -4.48 -3.25
N ARG A 693 15.74 -4.63 -2.58
CA ARG A 693 16.76 -3.57 -2.55
C ARG A 693 17.52 -3.47 -3.87
N THR A 694 17.49 -4.52 -4.69
CA THR A 694 18.00 -4.50 -6.08
C THR A 694 17.01 -3.86 -7.05
N GLY A 695 15.73 -3.77 -6.68
CA GLY A 695 14.65 -3.34 -7.57
C GLY A 695 14.23 -4.38 -8.62
N SER A 696 14.67 -5.63 -8.51
CA SER A 696 14.34 -6.69 -9.49
C SER A 696 14.16 -8.08 -8.86
N ALA A 697 13.57 -8.14 -7.66
CA ALA A 697 13.35 -9.40 -6.97
C ALA A 697 12.51 -10.41 -7.78
N VAL A 698 12.73 -11.71 -7.53
CA VAL A 698 12.04 -12.81 -8.22
C VAL A 698 11.20 -13.65 -7.27
N THR A 699 10.05 -14.10 -7.74
CA THR A 699 9.14 -14.98 -7.00
C THR A 699 8.44 -15.96 -7.94
N VAL A 700 7.86 -17.04 -7.41
CA VAL A 700 7.15 -18.04 -8.23
C VAL A 700 5.68 -17.70 -8.30
N LEU A 701 5.15 -17.62 -9.52
CA LEU A 701 3.72 -17.37 -9.77
C LEU A 701 3.05 -18.55 -10.49
N PRO A 702 1.75 -18.83 -10.20
CA PRO A 702 0.97 -18.23 -9.12
C PRO A 702 1.50 -18.68 -7.74
N SER A 703 1.37 -17.83 -6.73
CA SER A 703 1.85 -18.08 -5.37
C SER A 703 1.12 -19.24 -4.68
N SER A 704 -0.06 -19.62 -5.18
CA SER A 704 -0.84 -20.77 -4.71
C SER A 704 -0.35 -22.11 -5.27
N ALA A 705 0.68 -22.11 -6.11
CA ALA A 705 1.21 -23.33 -6.71
C ALA A 705 1.91 -24.22 -5.68
N THR A 706 1.56 -25.51 -5.68
CA THR A 706 2.34 -26.55 -5.02
C THR A 706 3.51 -26.98 -5.92
N ILE A 707 4.74 -26.83 -5.43
CA ILE A 707 5.93 -27.18 -6.19
C ILE A 707 6.29 -28.64 -5.94
N LYS A 708 6.45 -29.40 -7.02
CA LYS A 708 6.93 -30.78 -6.96
C LYS A 708 8.44 -30.82 -7.25
N PRO A 709 9.25 -31.55 -6.47
CA PRO A 709 10.71 -31.56 -6.65
C PRO A 709 11.20 -31.99 -8.05
N ASP A 710 10.49 -32.92 -8.71
CA ASP A 710 10.84 -33.47 -10.03
C ASP A 710 10.54 -32.51 -11.19
N SER A 711 9.68 -31.52 -10.98
CA SER A 711 9.29 -30.52 -11.98
C SER A 711 9.42 -29.09 -11.44
N ALA A 712 10.33 -28.86 -10.49
CA ALA A 712 10.48 -27.59 -9.82
C ALA A 712 10.99 -26.50 -10.79
N PRO A 713 10.32 -25.34 -10.88
CA PRO A 713 10.84 -24.22 -11.66
C PRO A 713 12.21 -23.76 -11.16
N GLY A 714 13.06 -23.30 -12.07
CA GLY A 714 14.39 -22.82 -11.73
C GLY A 714 14.89 -21.65 -12.57
N LEU A 715 15.82 -20.89 -12.00
CA LEU A 715 16.59 -19.83 -12.66
C LEU A 715 18.05 -20.22 -12.70
N GLU A 716 18.75 -19.94 -13.79
CA GLU A 716 20.17 -20.22 -13.94
C GLU A 716 20.98 -18.94 -14.12
N TYR A 717 22.14 -18.91 -13.47
CA TYR A 717 23.09 -17.81 -13.52
C TYR A 717 24.46 -18.40 -13.86
N ARG A 718 25.03 -17.97 -14.98
CA ARG A 718 26.35 -18.41 -15.39
C ARG A 718 27.42 -17.48 -14.80
N PHE A 719 28.37 -18.06 -14.09
CA PHE A 719 29.42 -17.29 -13.44
C PHE A 719 30.81 -17.90 -13.63
N HIS A 720 31.84 -17.09 -13.47
CA HIS A 720 33.24 -17.51 -13.57
C HIS A 720 34.00 -17.20 -12.29
N THR A 721 34.70 -18.19 -11.74
CA THR A 721 35.60 -18.08 -10.59
C THR A 721 37.05 -18.11 -11.03
N THR A 722 37.89 -17.31 -10.38
CA THR A 722 39.36 -17.31 -10.53
C THR A 722 40.05 -17.93 -9.32
N THR A 723 39.36 -17.98 -8.18
CA THR A 723 39.92 -18.47 -6.91
C THR A 723 39.44 -19.88 -6.62
N LYS A 724 40.36 -20.76 -6.21
CA LYS A 724 40.01 -22.05 -5.60
C LYS A 724 39.84 -21.87 -4.10
N ALA A 725 38.61 -21.91 -3.60
CA ALA A 725 38.33 -21.77 -2.16
C ALA A 725 37.04 -22.47 -1.76
N PRO A 726 36.89 -22.86 -0.47
CA PRO A 726 35.57 -23.02 0.14
C PRO A 726 34.74 -21.76 -0.12
N ALA A 727 33.45 -21.93 -0.37
CA ALA A 727 32.57 -20.81 -0.63
C ALA A 727 31.32 -20.91 0.24
N LYS A 728 30.87 -19.75 0.72
CA LYS A 728 29.63 -19.59 1.44
C LYS A 728 28.60 -18.91 0.55
N LEU A 729 27.43 -19.52 0.45
CA LEU A 729 26.29 -18.97 -0.25
C LEU A 729 25.46 -18.12 0.70
N HIS A 730 25.16 -16.89 0.28
CA HIS A 730 24.24 -15.98 0.94
C HIS A 730 23.10 -15.63 -0.03
N VAL A 731 21.86 -15.76 0.43
CA VAL A 731 20.67 -15.42 -0.35
C VAL A 731 19.84 -14.42 0.45
N ARG A 732 19.76 -13.19 -0.05
CA ARG A 732 18.89 -12.15 0.50
C ARG A 732 17.50 -12.31 -0.06
N LEU A 733 16.52 -12.37 0.84
CA LEU A 733 15.10 -12.43 0.54
C LEU A 733 14.42 -11.13 0.99
N VAL A 734 13.32 -10.78 0.35
CA VAL A 734 12.36 -9.83 0.94
C VAL A 734 11.72 -10.52 2.15
N PRO A 735 11.49 -9.84 3.29
CA PRO A 735 11.13 -10.47 4.56
C PRO A 735 9.64 -10.85 4.64
N THR A 736 9.14 -11.51 3.61
CA THR A 736 7.78 -12.04 3.54
C THR A 736 7.52 -13.06 4.64
N HIS A 737 6.26 -13.18 5.07
CA HIS A 737 5.87 -14.32 5.90
C HIS A 737 5.69 -15.59 5.03
N PRO A 738 5.97 -16.78 5.60
CA PRO A 738 5.76 -18.03 4.90
C PRO A 738 4.27 -18.35 4.72
N LEU A 739 3.93 -19.00 3.60
CA LEU A 739 2.55 -19.46 3.33
C LEU A 739 2.07 -20.47 4.39
N VAL A 740 2.99 -21.29 4.92
CA VAL A 740 2.76 -22.21 6.02
C VAL A 740 3.80 -21.93 7.09
N LEU A 741 3.37 -21.36 8.22
CA LEU A 741 4.27 -20.85 9.25
C LEU A 741 5.28 -21.88 9.76
N GLU A 742 4.84 -23.12 9.96
CA GLU A 742 5.68 -24.22 10.46
C GLU A 742 6.77 -24.66 9.46
N GLN A 743 6.60 -24.37 8.16
CA GLN A 743 7.53 -24.77 7.11
C GLN A 743 8.61 -23.72 6.84
N GLY A 744 8.40 -22.47 7.26
CA GLY A 744 9.30 -21.36 6.97
C GLY A 744 9.33 -20.99 5.48
N LEU A 745 10.36 -20.22 5.10
CA LEU A 745 10.62 -19.84 3.71
C LEU A 745 11.68 -20.78 3.13
N ARG A 746 11.29 -21.79 2.34
CA ARG A 746 12.22 -22.78 1.80
C ARG A 746 12.52 -22.53 0.32
N LEU A 747 13.78 -22.69 -0.04
CA LEU A 747 14.29 -22.67 -1.40
C LEU A 747 15.48 -23.64 -1.50
N ALA A 748 15.99 -23.86 -2.70
CA ALA A 748 17.22 -24.61 -2.89
C ALA A 748 18.11 -23.99 -3.95
N VAL A 749 19.42 -24.22 -3.85
CA VAL A 749 20.40 -23.77 -4.83
C VAL A 749 21.32 -24.93 -5.18
N SER A 750 21.59 -25.16 -6.46
CA SER A 750 22.63 -26.09 -6.91
C SER A 750 23.72 -25.35 -7.67
N ILE A 751 24.94 -25.87 -7.62
CA ILE A 751 26.05 -25.46 -8.47
C ILE A 751 26.36 -26.59 -9.44
N ASP A 752 26.43 -26.28 -10.74
CA ASP A 752 26.67 -27.22 -11.82
C ASP A 752 25.68 -28.41 -11.76
N ASN A 753 26.21 -29.64 -11.72
CA ASN A 753 25.44 -30.88 -11.64
C ASN A 753 25.34 -31.42 -10.20
N ASP A 754 25.66 -30.62 -9.19
CA ASP A 754 25.57 -31.04 -7.79
C ASP A 754 24.11 -31.13 -7.32
N ARG A 755 23.91 -31.90 -6.24
CA ARG A 755 22.61 -31.97 -5.57
C ARG A 755 22.22 -30.58 -5.04
N PRO A 756 20.94 -30.17 -5.17
CA PRO A 756 20.46 -28.91 -4.59
C PRO A 756 20.70 -28.84 -3.08
N ILE A 757 21.25 -27.72 -2.64
CA ILE A 757 21.48 -27.36 -1.24
C ILE A 757 20.18 -26.72 -0.72
N PRO A 758 19.51 -27.33 0.27
CA PRO A 758 18.30 -26.73 0.84
C PRO A 758 18.67 -25.52 1.71
N LEU A 759 17.89 -24.45 1.56
CA LEU A 759 17.96 -23.23 2.37
C LEU A 759 16.59 -22.96 2.96
N ALA A 760 16.54 -22.52 4.21
CA ALA A 760 15.29 -22.19 4.86
C ALA A 760 15.43 -21.09 5.93
N VAL A 761 14.45 -20.19 5.98
CA VAL A 761 14.26 -19.26 7.10
C VAL A 761 13.07 -19.75 7.94
N ASN A 762 13.34 -20.31 9.12
CA ASN A 762 12.33 -21.03 9.92
C ASN A 762 11.93 -20.32 11.23
N ARG A 763 12.50 -19.15 11.52
CA ARG A 763 12.30 -18.41 12.78
C ARG A 763 12.27 -16.91 12.51
N GLY A 764 11.82 -16.13 13.50
CA GLY A 764 11.83 -14.67 13.45
C GLY A 764 10.68 -14.05 12.66
N PHE A 765 9.52 -14.73 12.62
CA PHE A 765 8.27 -14.22 12.03
C PHE A 765 7.30 -13.65 13.08
N SER A 766 7.67 -13.71 14.37
CA SER A 766 6.83 -13.13 15.42
C SER A 766 7.07 -11.62 15.49
N PRO A 767 6.02 -10.77 15.47
CA PRO A 767 6.15 -9.32 15.67
C PRO A 767 6.74 -8.89 17.03
N LYS A 768 6.97 -9.86 17.93
CA LYS A 768 7.62 -9.63 19.23
C LYS A 768 9.11 -9.99 19.21
N SER A 769 9.61 -10.56 18.12
CA SER A 769 10.99 -11.02 18.00
C SER A 769 11.92 -9.91 17.52
N LYS A 770 13.18 -9.99 17.97
CA LYS A 770 14.23 -9.06 17.56
C LYS A 770 14.52 -9.22 16.08
N GLU A 771 14.53 -10.46 15.60
CA GLU A 771 14.77 -10.82 14.20
C GLU A 771 13.71 -10.22 13.27
N TRP A 772 12.43 -10.30 13.63
CA TRP A 772 11.38 -9.63 12.85
C TRP A 772 11.61 -8.13 12.80
N SER A 773 11.93 -7.51 13.94
CA SER A 773 12.15 -6.07 14.03
C SER A 773 13.31 -5.62 13.13
N GLU A 774 14.43 -6.35 13.16
CA GLU A 774 15.60 -6.10 12.30
C GLU A 774 15.26 -6.29 10.81
N ARG A 775 14.45 -7.29 10.47
CA ARG A 775 14.05 -7.58 9.09
C ARG A 775 13.12 -6.55 8.50
N VAL A 776 12.10 -6.08 9.23
CA VAL A 776 11.16 -5.07 8.70
C VAL A 776 11.81 -3.68 8.61
N LEU A 777 12.69 -3.35 9.55
CA LEU A 777 13.44 -2.08 9.52
C LEU A 777 14.44 -2.01 8.36
N SER A 778 14.97 -3.15 7.96
CA SER A 778 15.95 -3.26 6.88
C SER A 778 15.33 -3.72 5.55
N ASN A 779 14.07 -4.16 5.53
CA ASN A 779 13.40 -4.81 4.38
C ASN A 779 14.23 -5.93 3.74
N ALA A 780 14.90 -6.73 4.58
CA ALA A 780 15.66 -7.89 4.14
C ALA A 780 15.64 -9.01 5.18
N THR A 781 15.73 -10.24 4.70
CA THR A 781 16.09 -11.41 5.50
C THR A 781 17.12 -12.23 4.73
N GLU A 782 17.86 -13.10 5.41
CA GLU A 782 18.96 -13.84 4.81
C GLU A 782 18.84 -15.34 5.10
N ALA A 783 19.11 -16.15 4.08
CA ALA A 783 19.42 -17.56 4.21
C ALA A 783 20.85 -17.81 3.71
N ALA A 784 21.64 -18.58 4.45
CA ALA A 784 23.02 -18.86 4.09
C ALA A 784 23.38 -20.33 4.31
N ALA A 785 24.32 -20.85 3.52
CA ALA A 785 24.87 -22.19 3.66
C ALA A 785 26.31 -22.27 3.14
N GLU A 786 27.11 -23.15 3.74
CA GLU A 786 28.41 -23.52 3.19
C GLU A 786 28.21 -24.45 1.98
N LEU A 787 28.98 -24.25 0.91
CA LEU A 787 29.00 -25.21 -0.20
C LEU A 787 29.67 -26.53 0.26
N PRO A 788 29.17 -27.69 -0.19
CA PRO A 788 29.68 -29.00 0.25
C PRO A 788 31.11 -29.30 -0.21
N LYS A 789 31.60 -28.57 -1.22
CA LYS A 789 32.96 -28.68 -1.74
C LYS A 789 33.48 -27.30 -2.16
N PRO A 790 34.81 -27.08 -2.15
CA PRO A 790 35.42 -25.88 -2.72
C PRO A 790 35.06 -25.68 -4.19
N LEU A 791 34.84 -24.42 -4.60
CA LEU A 791 34.74 -24.07 -6.01
C LEU A 791 36.13 -24.12 -6.64
N ASN A 792 36.24 -24.75 -7.81
CA ASN A 792 37.45 -24.69 -8.62
C ASN A 792 37.42 -23.42 -9.48
N PRO A 793 38.56 -22.91 -9.97
CA PRO A 793 38.56 -21.86 -10.97
C PRO A 793 37.93 -22.36 -12.28
N GLY A 794 37.09 -21.54 -12.90
CA GLY A 794 36.46 -21.84 -14.19
C GLY A 794 35.01 -21.35 -14.27
N TRP A 795 34.33 -21.84 -15.31
CA TRP A 795 32.91 -21.56 -15.55
C TRP A 795 32.03 -22.50 -14.73
N HIS A 796 31.00 -21.90 -14.12
CA HIS A 796 29.99 -22.59 -13.32
C HIS A 796 28.59 -22.10 -13.66
N THR A 797 27.60 -22.90 -13.28
CA THR A 797 26.19 -22.53 -13.34
C THR A 797 25.57 -22.64 -11.95
N LEU A 798 25.07 -21.53 -11.41
CA LEU A 798 24.22 -21.54 -10.23
C LEU A 798 22.78 -21.72 -10.68
N ARG A 799 22.05 -22.68 -10.10
CA ARG A 799 20.62 -22.84 -10.33
C ARG A 799 19.85 -22.59 -9.03
N LEU A 800 19.00 -21.58 -9.03
CA LEU A 800 18.00 -21.33 -8.00
C LEU A 800 16.78 -22.20 -8.29
N VAL A 801 16.37 -23.04 -7.34
CA VAL A 801 15.28 -24.01 -7.47
C VAL A 801 14.16 -23.65 -6.51
N ALA A 802 12.93 -23.60 -7.05
CA ALA A 802 11.75 -23.34 -6.25
C ALA A 802 11.44 -24.51 -5.30
N VAL A 803 11.10 -24.19 -4.04
CA VAL A 803 10.55 -25.15 -3.08
C VAL A 803 9.19 -24.63 -2.62
N ASP A 804 9.13 -23.40 -2.10
CA ASP A 804 7.88 -22.72 -1.76
C ASP A 804 7.61 -21.54 -2.70
N ALA A 805 6.37 -21.39 -3.17
CA ALA A 805 6.02 -20.31 -4.09
C ALA A 805 5.96 -18.92 -3.44
N GLY A 806 5.85 -18.85 -2.10
CA GLY A 806 5.80 -17.60 -1.34
C GLY A 806 7.16 -16.94 -1.08
N VAL A 807 8.27 -17.51 -1.58
CA VAL A 807 9.61 -16.95 -1.40
C VAL A 807 9.88 -15.86 -2.45
N VAL A 808 10.42 -14.74 -1.98
CA VAL A 808 10.82 -13.60 -2.83
C VAL A 808 12.33 -13.38 -2.67
N VAL A 809 13.10 -13.71 -3.72
CA VAL A 809 14.56 -13.64 -3.72
C VAL A 809 15.02 -12.32 -4.33
N ASP A 810 15.85 -11.56 -3.62
CA ASP A 810 16.36 -10.26 -4.06
C ASP A 810 17.80 -10.34 -4.59
N LYS A 811 18.69 -11.04 -3.87
CA LYS A 811 20.12 -11.09 -4.21
C LYS A 811 20.78 -12.40 -3.80
N ILE A 812 21.77 -12.84 -4.58
CA ILE A 812 22.57 -14.04 -4.33
C ILE A 812 24.04 -13.63 -4.31
N VAL A 813 24.78 -14.04 -3.26
CA VAL A 813 26.21 -13.78 -3.11
C VAL A 813 26.94 -15.09 -2.82
N LEU A 814 27.99 -15.37 -3.57
CA LEU A 814 28.97 -16.41 -3.27
C LEU A 814 30.23 -15.74 -2.70
N ASP A 815 30.51 -16.01 -1.44
CA ASP A 815 31.71 -15.54 -0.74
C ASP A 815 32.81 -16.60 -0.79
N LEU A 816 33.92 -16.32 -1.49
CA LEU A 816 35.12 -17.16 -1.55
C LEU A 816 36.20 -16.67 -0.56
N GLY A 817 35.79 -15.98 0.51
CA GLY A 817 36.65 -15.41 1.55
C GLY A 817 37.06 -13.96 1.30
N GLY A 818 36.22 -13.19 0.60
CA GLY A 818 36.45 -11.77 0.29
C GLY A 818 35.27 -10.85 0.58
N LEU A 819 34.19 -11.38 1.19
CA LEU A 819 33.05 -10.56 1.58
C LEU A 819 33.41 -9.60 2.71
N GLU A 820 33.30 -8.30 2.44
CA GLU A 820 33.46 -7.24 3.44
C GLU A 820 32.07 -6.81 3.97
N PRO A 821 31.97 -6.37 5.25
CA PRO A 821 30.71 -5.86 5.80
C PRO A 821 30.13 -4.72 4.97
N SER A 822 28.87 -4.88 4.56
CA SER A 822 28.12 -3.90 3.77
C SER A 822 26.63 -4.08 4.02
N TYR A 823 25.88 -2.99 3.91
CA TYR A 823 24.45 -3.01 4.13
C TYR A 823 23.69 -3.56 2.91
N ASP A 824 24.01 -3.09 1.70
CA ASP A 824 23.35 -3.52 0.46
C ASP A 824 24.05 -4.73 -0.20
N GLY A 825 25.10 -5.22 0.46
CA GLY A 825 25.97 -6.26 -0.07
C GLY A 825 26.90 -5.72 -1.17
N PRO A 826 27.82 -6.57 -1.66
CA PRO A 826 28.76 -6.21 -2.72
C PRO A 826 28.04 -5.81 -4.00
N ALA A 827 28.57 -4.82 -4.74
CA ALA A 827 28.07 -4.45 -6.06
C ALA A 827 27.97 -5.68 -6.98
N GLU A 828 26.99 -5.69 -7.88
CA GLU A 828 26.76 -6.80 -8.79
C GLU A 828 28.00 -7.04 -9.67
N THR A 829 28.36 -8.31 -9.87
CA THR A 829 29.52 -8.74 -10.66
C THR A 829 29.18 -9.05 -12.12
N ARG A 830 28.05 -8.53 -12.57
CA ARG A 830 27.49 -8.77 -13.91
C ARG A 830 28.32 -8.05 -14.97
N VAL A 831 28.60 -8.76 -16.05
CA VAL A 831 29.24 -8.19 -17.24
C VAL A 831 28.17 -7.45 -18.03
N PRO A 832 28.34 -6.14 -18.29
CA PRO A 832 27.34 -5.31 -18.95
C PRO A 832 27.06 -5.72 -20.40
#